data_AF-A0A497JNM6-F1
#
_entry.id   AF-A0A497JNM6-F1
#
_cell.length_a   1.000
_cell.length_b   1.000
_cell.length_c   1.000
_cell.angle_alpha   90.00
_cell.angle_beta   90.00
_cell.angle_gamma   90.00
#
_symmetry.space_group_name_H-M   'P 1'
#
loop_
_entity.id
_entity.type
_entity.pdbx_description
1 polymer ?
#
loop_
_entity_poly.entity_id
_entity_poly.type
_entity_poly.pdbx_seq_one_letter_code
_entity_poly.pdbx_strand_id
1 'polypeptide(L)'
;TAIKFPGEESIILQLPDGKSINVGGDQLINALVSINLKTTGNKSYYMTKNLLSTNETGCTDDPHKYRGGLDEYEWFARFPNATMWPALYVDAGSDDIPDYFEDRKIASFWKNYGDYVWLNVSLMYNPADADNYEDIPEGPNLKDVKDPARIGDEDVLESDYFNGNWSMLVADVSYANTLTIKDDKPFTGMDILVSWKGGWKNIYPGNEELVGGIRVKNPYGIAAAKKAWVIQPSFAIKADFAPTDATAKWITWDAPIVLLDESVLKGLNRGRVNMTTYVYDIVFYVVDALKNPLPAAETEVDLRLPNGNFYARVPSLDESLETGIYWSYVHFGEGNVTFFQLPGNKGPYGVRVLYQGTEVYYNVDEIDVLRKTEFITIRTSVYKIKLVFYDCENETIPQLWVKYTMPDGRSDWRQTSEHGEIEFPYLETGTLTIHYVWWKGVNVPLMKAEEADGTNIPLTENNELILDVTEETDLPIKVYIPVKTLIFYTTDFQGEYKIPYLNITLTWVGTYKPWTDEKVYFLETLDPTGDENEEPYNTSIIVHDLWFRYEAKAFFHKIAEDSPMDNLVEYEAKYVFYKMPPAIYNITVTTVTEKAYRDAGVATPAYSKWPGRTDMEVPYEIKIDWTWAENYEDSVPEIRTTPADKVNDRVVLRIFGSMGGIPVTTENFPEWLVDAWNPDGIGIRTALVCEEEKTLRTWAHDFWIRVVDEEYLNTGVKLSILNDNGKYMNFYDIGNHTWVGSTYLIKTLENVKILSALNEANLSLSNIFWNGSYRVAAYMTNGYTNTTDIMLVGNEELWMTDRRFSSWIANYSTYFALYELPDEDDEHLMYDVGSDGKSVLPIPVIMPYFAPQLHVDIHGICGGNDLCFTTIGDALKRAGLNAQINIYP
;
A
#
# COMPACT_ATOMS: atom_id res chain seq x y z
N THR A 1 -31.64 -21.81 23.70
CA THR A 1 -32.61 -20.74 23.39
C THR A 1 -32.00 -19.90 22.31
N ALA A 2 -32.81 -19.45 21.36
CA ALA A 2 -32.30 -18.66 20.26
C ALA A 2 -31.75 -17.30 20.76
N ILE A 3 -30.94 -16.64 19.97
CA ILE A 3 -30.50 -15.28 20.17
C ILE A 3 -31.67 -14.39 19.77
N LYS A 4 -32.02 -13.48 20.66
CA LYS A 4 -33.08 -12.50 20.43
C LYS A 4 -32.63 -11.45 19.42
N PHE A 5 -33.47 -11.12 18.46
CA PHE A 5 -33.19 -10.04 17.51
C PHE A 5 -33.14 -8.68 18.24
N PRO A 6 -32.20 -7.77 17.89
CA PRO A 6 -32.08 -6.47 18.55
C PRO A 6 -33.38 -5.66 18.45
N GLY A 7 -33.87 -5.16 19.60
CA GLY A 7 -35.07 -4.34 19.67
C GLY A 7 -36.39 -5.09 19.87
N GLU A 8 -36.42 -6.42 19.74
CA GLU A 8 -37.64 -7.21 19.97
C GLU A 8 -37.96 -7.36 21.47
N GLU A 9 -39.10 -7.96 21.83
CA GLU A 9 -39.39 -8.40 23.20
C GLU A 9 -39.15 -9.90 23.36
N SER A 10 -38.77 -10.33 24.57
CA SER A 10 -38.58 -11.76 24.84
C SER A 10 -39.95 -12.45 24.88
N ILE A 11 -40.12 -13.56 24.17
CA ILE A 11 -41.37 -14.32 24.24
C ILE A 11 -41.49 -15.01 25.60
N ILE A 12 -42.62 -14.75 26.27
CA ILE A 12 -42.99 -15.36 27.54
C ILE A 12 -44.21 -16.26 27.32
N LEU A 13 -44.06 -17.54 27.64
CA LEU A 13 -45.16 -18.49 27.66
C LEU A 13 -45.68 -18.71 29.07
N GLN A 14 -47.00 -18.87 29.23
CA GLN A 14 -47.64 -19.17 30.51
C GLN A 14 -47.91 -20.67 30.64
N LEU A 15 -47.39 -21.29 31.69
CA LEU A 15 -47.57 -22.70 32.00
C LEU A 15 -48.92 -22.96 32.67
N PRO A 16 -49.46 -24.20 32.59
CA PRO A 16 -50.76 -24.53 33.19
C PRO A 16 -50.84 -24.35 34.72
N ASP A 17 -49.70 -24.34 35.41
CA ASP A 17 -49.61 -24.12 36.87
C ASP A 17 -49.52 -22.62 37.26
N GLY A 18 -49.64 -21.71 36.29
CA GLY A 18 -49.60 -20.26 36.47
C GLY A 18 -48.20 -19.66 36.50
N LYS A 19 -47.14 -20.44 36.27
CA LYS A 19 -45.77 -19.92 36.11
C LYS A 19 -45.52 -19.47 34.68
N SER A 20 -44.65 -18.49 34.50
CA SER A 20 -44.20 -18.04 33.19
C SER A 20 -42.81 -18.58 32.85
N ILE A 21 -42.57 -18.95 31.60
CA ILE A 21 -41.25 -19.31 31.07
C ILE A 21 -40.86 -18.37 29.94
N ASN A 22 -39.69 -17.76 30.03
CA ASN A 22 -39.08 -17.02 28.94
C ASN A 22 -38.44 -18.04 27.98
N VAL A 23 -38.93 -18.13 26.75
CA VAL A 23 -38.42 -19.07 25.75
C VAL A 23 -37.29 -18.49 24.89
N GLY A 24 -36.95 -17.22 25.10
CA GLY A 24 -35.71 -16.59 24.64
C GLY A 24 -35.45 -16.80 23.16
N GLY A 25 -36.35 -16.33 22.31
CA GLY A 25 -36.23 -16.36 20.84
C GLY A 25 -37.32 -15.48 20.23
N ASP A 26 -37.21 -15.21 18.93
CA ASP A 26 -38.19 -14.37 18.22
C ASP A 26 -39.31 -15.20 17.59
N GLN A 27 -40.39 -14.52 17.22
CA GLN A 27 -41.52 -15.13 16.54
C GLN A 27 -41.09 -15.59 15.15
N LEU A 28 -41.55 -16.77 14.72
CA LEU A 28 -41.35 -17.19 13.35
C LEU A 28 -42.39 -16.49 12.49
N ILE A 29 -41.98 -15.47 11.74
CA ILE A 29 -42.81 -14.70 10.81
C ILE A 29 -42.67 -15.31 9.41
N ASN A 30 -43.78 -15.52 8.71
CA ASN A 30 -43.88 -16.21 7.42
C ASN A 30 -43.49 -17.69 7.44
N ALA A 31 -43.65 -18.37 8.58
CA ALA A 31 -43.41 -19.80 8.69
C ALA A 31 -44.55 -20.57 8.02
N LEU A 32 -44.23 -21.52 7.15
CA LEU A 32 -45.24 -22.30 6.45
C LEU A 32 -45.86 -23.31 7.43
N VAL A 33 -47.18 -23.32 7.51
CA VAL A 33 -47.94 -24.28 8.31
C VAL A 33 -48.77 -25.17 7.38
N SER A 34 -48.58 -26.48 7.49
CA SER A 34 -49.29 -27.48 6.69
C SER A 34 -50.13 -28.37 7.58
N ILE A 35 -51.35 -28.70 7.14
CA ILE A 35 -52.22 -29.64 7.84
C ILE A 35 -52.38 -30.92 7.02
N ASN A 36 -52.05 -32.06 7.64
CA ASN A 36 -52.08 -33.37 7.02
C ASN A 36 -53.00 -34.30 7.79
N LEU A 37 -54.13 -34.66 7.20
CA LEU A 37 -55.12 -35.56 7.80
C LEU A 37 -54.57 -36.99 7.82
N LYS A 38 -54.93 -37.80 8.81
CA LYS A 38 -54.42 -39.17 8.94
C LYS A 38 -55.52 -40.20 9.14
N THR A 39 -55.28 -41.38 8.58
CA THR A 39 -56.09 -42.58 8.82
C THR A 39 -55.46 -43.52 9.86
N THR A 40 -56.18 -44.59 10.20
CA THR A 40 -55.67 -45.69 11.04
C THR A 40 -54.29 -46.16 10.59
N GLY A 41 -53.36 -46.25 11.55
CA GLY A 41 -51.96 -46.59 11.30
C GLY A 41 -51.08 -45.39 10.92
N ASN A 42 -51.53 -44.15 11.17
CA ASN A 42 -50.78 -42.91 10.95
C ASN A 42 -50.42 -42.62 9.48
N LYS A 43 -51.21 -43.15 8.54
CA LYS A 43 -51.01 -42.93 7.10
C LYS A 43 -51.60 -41.58 6.69
N SER A 44 -50.83 -40.79 5.93
CA SER A 44 -51.31 -39.55 5.29
C SER A 44 -52.56 -39.82 4.47
N TYR A 45 -53.65 -39.14 4.83
CA TYR A 45 -54.99 -39.29 4.28
C TYR A 45 -55.28 -38.20 3.25
N TYR A 46 -54.96 -36.95 3.57
CA TYR A 46 -55.16 -35.78 2.73
C TYR A 46 -54.26 -34.64 3.21
N MET A 47 -53.62 -33.92 2.29
CA MET A 47 -52.90 -32.68 2.60
C MET A 47 -53.75 -31.51 2.14
N THR A 48 -54.06 -30.59 3.06
CA THR A 48 -54.84 -29.40 2.71
C THR A 48 -54.10 -28.56 1.69
N LYS A 49 -54.80 -28.04 0.68
CA LYS A 49 -54.20 -27.12 -0.30
C LYS A 49 -54.02 -25.71 0.25
N ASN A 50 -54.59 -25.43 1.42
CA ASN A 50 -54.42 -24.15 2.08
C ASN A 50 -52.94 -23.91 2.44
N LEU A 51 -52.38 -22.82 1.94
CA LEU A 51 -51.00 -22.40 2.18
C LEU A 51 -51.02 -21.43 3.36
N LEU A 52 -50.94 -21.97 4.58
CA LEU A 52 -50.92 -21.14 5.78
C LEU A 52 -49.50 -20.66 6.05
N SER A 53 -49.40 -19.42 6.50
CA SER A 53 -48.20 -18.79 6.98
C SER A 53 -48.48 -18.07 8.30
N THR A 54 -47.45 -17.86 9.10
CA THR A 54 -47.55 -17.03 10.30
C THR A 54 -47.34 -15.56 9.97
N ASN A 55 -48.04 -14.66 10.65
CA ASN A 55 -47.87 -13.22 10.50
C ASN A 55 -46.82 -12.65 11.47
N GLU A 56 -46.74 -11.32 11.57
CA GLU A 56 -45.87 -10.58 12.48
C GLU A 56 -46.08 -10.86 13.97
N THR A 57 -47.17 -11.53 14.35
CA THR A 57 -47.42 -12.00 15.72
C THR A 57 -47.05 -13.48 15.94
N GLY A 58 -46.51 -14.13 14.90
CA GLY A 58 -46.21 -15.56 14.89
C GLY A 58 -47.45 -16.47 14.85
N CYS A 59 -48.64 -15.90 14.61
CA CYS A 59 -49.90 -16.64 14.50
C CYS A 59 -50.31 -16.83 13.03
N THR A 60 -51.00 -17.92 12.72
CA THR A 60 -51.64 -18.07 11.41
C THR A 60 -52.87 -17.17 11.36
N ASP A 61 -52.91 -16.23 10.41
CA ASP A 61 -54.03 -15.32 10.17
C ASP A 61 -54.64 -15.49 8.77
N ASP A 62 -54.13 -16.45 7.99
CA ASP A 62 -54.66 -16.77 6.67
C ASP A 62 -56.13 -17.24 6.78
N PRO A 63 -57.09 -16.47 6.24
CA PRO A 63 -58.48 -16.86 6.27
C PRO A 63 -58.66 -18.08 5.36
N HIS A 64 -59.17 -19.19 5.91
CA HIS A 64 -59.50 -20.35 5.08
C HIS A 64 -60.59 -20.03 4.05
N LYS A 65 -60.64 -20.81 2.96
CA LYS A 65 -61.62 -20.62 1.89
C LYS A 65 -63.05 -21.07 2.24
N TYR A 66 -63.31 -21.83 3.31
CA TYR A 66 -64.66 -22.34 3.57
C TYR A 66 -65.63 -21.27 4.13
N ARG A 67 -66.89 -21.28 3.66
CA ARG A 67 -67.97 -20.37 4.14
C ARG A 67 -68.62 -20.91 5.43
N GLY A 68 -69.10 -20.03 6.31
CA GLY A 68 -70.00 -20.38 7.42
C GLY A 68 -69.51 -20.13 8.85
N GLY A 69 -69.08 -18.91 9.18
CA GLY A 69 -68.78 -18.55 10.57
C GLY A 69 -69.10 -17.09 10.86
N LEU A 70 -69.15 -16.74 12.15
CA LEU A 70 -69.36 -15.36 12.59
C LEU A 70 -68.20 -14.46 12.12
N ASP A 71 -68.49 -13.20 11.84
CA ASP A 71 -67.50 -12.17 11.47
C ASP A 71 -66.39 -12.07 12.54
N GLU A 72 -66.75 -12.28 13.81
CA GLU A 72 -65.84 -12.32 14.96
C GLU A 72 -64.71 -13.37 14.86
N TYR A 73 -64.83 -14.37 13.97
CA TYR A 73 -63.85 -15.44 13.78
C TYR A 73 -63.16 -15.38 12.42
N GLU A 74 -63.21 -14.25 11.72
CA GLU A 74 -62.62 -14.10 10.40
C GLU A 74 -61.10 -14.19 10.36
N TRP A 75 -60.45 -13.84 11.46
CA TRP A 75 -59.00 -13.76 11.62
C TRP A 75 -58.34 -15.08 12.05
N PHE A 76 -59.05 -16.21 11.96
CA PHE A 76 -58.54 -17.53 12.34
C PHE A 76 -58.54 -18.48 11.14
N ALA A 77 -57.44 -19.24 10.98
CA ALA A 77 -57.42 -20.39 10.09
C ALA A 77 -58.52 -21.38 10.51
N ARG A 78 -59.39 -21.77 9.57
CA ARG A 78 -60.42 -22.77 9.85
C ARG A 78 -60.35 -23.96 8.90
N PHE A 79 -60.88 -25.07 9.38
CA PHE A 79 -60.87 -26.35 8.69
C PHE A 79 -62.25 -26.96 8.78
N PRO A 80 -62.69 -27.68 7.74
CA PRO A 80 -64.01 -28.30 7.69
C PRO A 80 -64.12 -29.44 8.71
N ASN A 81 -64.33 -29.10 9.98
CA ASN A 81 -64.75 -30.03 11.02
C ASN A 81 -66.26 -29.89 11.21
N ALA A 82 -66.95 -31.00 11.52
CA ALA A 82 -68.34 -30.91 11.94
C ALA A 82 -68.44 -29.92 13.11
N THR A 83 -69.22 -28.85 12.96
CA THR A 83 -69.44 -27.87 14.03
C THR A 83 -70.69 -28.28 14.78
N MET A 84 -70.60 -28.46 16.10
CA MET A 84 -71.78 -28.72 16.93
C MET A 84 -72.61 -27.42 16.95
N TRP A 85 -73.70 -27.36 16.20
CA TRP A 85 -74.61 -26.22 16.26
C TRP A 85 -75.66 -26.52 17.34
N PRO A 86 -75.64 -25.85 18.51
CA PRO A 86 -76.53 -26.21 19.62
C PRO A 86 -78.00 -26.13 19.24
N ALA A 87 -78.37 -25.22 18.34
CA ALA A 87 -79.74 -25.12 17.85
C ALA A 87 -80.25 -26.44 17.25
N LEU A 88 -79.38 -27.24 16.60
CA LEU A 88 -79.74 -28.54 16.04
C LEU A 88 -80.03 -29.62 17.09
N TYR A 89 -79.74 -29.38 18.37
CA TYR A 89 -79.84 -30.39 19.43
C TYR A 89 -80.51 -29.91 20.72
N VAL A 90 -80.74 -28.60 20.86
CA VAL A 90 -81.46 -28.04 22.00
C VAL A 90 -82.96 -28.26 21.77
N ASP A 91 -83.55 -29.07 22.63
CA ASP A 91 -84.99 -29.17 22.83
C ASP A 91 -85.32 -28.48 24.16
N ALA A 92 -85.83 -27.25 24.09
CA ALA A 92 -86.31 -26.53 25.27
C ALA A 92 -87.80 -26.86 25.56
N GLY A 93 -88.50 -27.49 24.62
CA GLY A 93 -89.92 -27.82 24.64
C GLY A 93 -90.29 -29.15 25.33
N SER A 94 -89.31 -30.01 25.62
CA SER A 94 -89.49 -31.35 26.22
C SER A 94 -90.36 -32.30 25.41
N ASP A 95 -90.35 -32.16 24.09
CA ASP A 95 -91.09 -33.03 23.16
C ASP A 95 -90.19 -34.03 22.39
N ASP A 96 -88.92 -34.11 22.80
CA ASP A 96 -87.83 -34.90 22.23
C ASP A 96 -87.48 -34.51 20.77
N ILE A 97 -87.83 -33.29 20.35
CA ILE A 97 -87.49 -32.70 19.06
C ILE A 97 -86.71 -31.40 19.29
N PRO A 98 -85.49 -31.23 18.75
CA PRO A 98 -84.78 -29.98 18.88
C PRO A 98 -85.55 -28.81 18.25
N ASP A 99 -85.62 -27.70 18.98
CA ASP A 99 -86.40 -26.49 18.66
C ASP A 99 -86.11 -25.99 17.24
N TYR A 100 -84.88 -26.16 16.73
CA TYR A 100 -84.52 -25.78 15.37
C TYR A 100 -85.38 -26.46 14.29
N PHE A 101 -85.69 -27.75 14.47
CA PHE A 101 -86.51 -28.51 13.54
C PHE A 101 -87.99 -28.16 13.69
N GLU A 102 -88.41 -27.81 14.90
CA GLU A 102 -89.77 -27.31 15.16
C GLU A 102 -90.01 -25.93 14.55
N ASP A 103 -89.13 -24.97 14.83
CA ASP A 103 -89.18 -23.58 14.36
C ASP A 103 -89.21 -23.49 12.83
N ARG A 104 -88.52 -24.43 12.17
CA ARG A 104 -88.45 -24.51 10.71
C ARG A 104 -89.51 -25.42 10.10
N LYS A 105 -90.43 -25.95 10.92
CA LYS A 105 -91.53 -26.83 10.50
C LYS A 105 -91.07 -28.08 9.78
N ILE A 106 -89.90 -28.58 10.16
CA ILE A 106 -89.28 -29.83 9.67
C ILE A 106 -89.18 -30.88 10.79
N ALA A 107 -90.00 -30.76 11.84
CA ALA A 107 -90.08 -31.73 12.93
C ALA A 107 -90.32 -33.18 12.45
N SER A 108 -90.99 -33.37 11.31
CA SER A 108 -91.15 -34.70 10.69
C SER A 108 -89.83 -35.30 10.19
N PHE A 109 -88.88 -34.47 9.76
CA PHE A 109 -87.54 -34.92 9.41
C PHE A 109 -86.83 -35.46 10.64
N TRP A 110 -86.88 -34.75 11.76
CA TRP A 110 -86.31 -35.23 13.03
C TRP A 110 -87.01 -36.50 13.53
N LYS A 111 -88.33 -36.61 13.44
CA LYS A 111 -89.03 -37.85 13.84
C LYS A 111 -88.65 -39.06 13.00
N ASN A 112 -88.40 -38.87 11.70
CA ASN A 112 -88.10 -39.97 10.78
C ASN A 112 -86.60 -40.28 10.69
N TYR A 113 -85.76 -39.27 10.92
CA TYR A 113 -84.34 -39.32 10.64
C TYR A 113 -83.45 -38.81 11.77
N GLY A 114 -84.01 -38.29 12.87
CA GLY A 114 -83.30 -37.64 13.99
C GLY A 114 -82.31 -38.57 14.69
N ASP A 115 -82.64 -39.85 14.81
CA ASP A 115 -81.71 -40.90 15.27
C ASP A 115 -80.49 -41.07 14.36
N TYR A 116 -80.52 -40.51 13.15
CA TYR A 116 -79.44 -40.49 12.17
C TYR A 116 -78.83 -39.08 11.99
N VAL A 117 -79.31 -38.05 12.70
CA VAL A 117 -78.75 -36.69 12.62
C VAL A 117 -77.59 -36.54 13.63
N TRP A 118 -76.39 -36.97 13.24
CA TRP A 118 -75.17 -36.84 14.05
C TRP A 118 -74.18 -35.86 13.42
N LEU A 119 -73.80 -34.82 14.17
CA LEU A 119 -72.63 -33.99 13.89
C LEU A 119 -71.50 -34.43 14.81
N ASN A 120 -70.69 -35.38 14.35
CA ASN A 120 -69.54 -35.82 15.12
C ASN A 120 -68.37 -34.85 14.92
N VAL A 121 -68.26 -33.88 15.83
CA VAL A 121 -67.16 -32.89 15.89
C VAL A 121 -65.76 -33.49 16.11
N SER A 122 -65.68 -34.81 16.28
CA SER A 122 -64.43 -35.56 16.39
C SER A 122 -63.94 -36.09 15.03
N LEU A 123 -64.71 -35.92 13.95
CA LEU A 123 -64.43 -36.45 12.62
C LEU A 123 -64.38 -35.33 11.57
N MET A 124 -63.49 -35.48 10.60
CA MET A 124 -63.31 -34.57 9.46
C MET A 124 -63.48 -35.36 8.16
N TYR A 125 -64.30 -34.87 7.23
CA TYR A 125 -64.47 -35.52 5.92
C TYR A 125 -63.24 -35.26 5.03
N ASN A 126 -62.99 -36.13 4.05
CA ASN A 126 -61.97 -35.89 3.03
C ASN A 126 -62.56 -35.01 1.92
N PRO A 127 -62.05 -33.80 1.68
CA PRO A 127 -62.52 -32.98 0.57
C PRO A 127 -62.50 -33.72 -0.78
N ALA A 128 -61.47 -34.55 -1.02
CA ALA A 128 -61.35 -35.34 -2.25
C ALA A 128 -62.37 -36.48 -2.39
N ASP A 129 -63.14 -36.79 -1.35
CA ASP A 129 -64.25 -37.76 -1.43
C ASP A 129 -65.59 -37.09 -1.84
N ALA A 130 -65.62 -35.77 -2.02
CA ALA A 130 -66.81 -35.07 -2.55
C ALA A 130 -66.99 -35.36 -4.04
N ASP A 131 -68.20 -35.75 -4.45
CA ASP A 131 -68.56 -35.99 -5.85
C ASP A 131 -68.44 -34.72 -6.69
N ASN A 132 -68.59 -33.55 -6.06
CA ASN A 132 -68.29 -32.23 -6.62
C ASN A 132 -66.94 -31.66 -6.13
N TYR A 133 -65.93 -32.51 -5.89
CA TYR A 133 -64.60 -32.09 -5.44
C TYR A 133 -64.02 -30.93 -6.26
N GLU A 134 -64.28 -30.89 -7.56
CA GLU A 134 -63.71 -29.86 -8.42
C GLU A 134 -64.21 -28.44 -8.07
N ASP A 135 -65.40 -28.36 -7.48
CA ASP A 135 -66.16 -27.14 -7.26
C ASP A 135 -66.12 -26.64 -5.80
N ILE A 136 -65.73 -27.50 -4.85
CA ILE A 136 -65.62 -27.11 -3.43
C ILE A 136 -64.35 -26.28 -3.16
N PRO A 137 -64.19 -25.66 -1.97
CA PRO A 137 -63.06 -24.76 -1.68
C PRO A 137 -61.63 -25.33 -1.84
N GLU A 138 -61.49 -26.66 -1.89
CA GLU A 138 -60.22 -27.37 -2.12
C GLU A 138 -60.03 -27.83 -3.59
N GLY A 139 -61.04 -27.63 -4.44
CA GLY A 139 -61.06 -27.97 -5.86
C GLY A 139 -60.38 -26.90 -6.74
N PRO A 140 -59.96 -27.24 -7.98
CA PRO A 140 -59.31 -26.30 -8.89
C PRO A 140 -60.24 -25.26 -9.53
N ASN A 141 -61.58 -25.40 -9.46
CA ASN A 141 -62.50 -24.51 -10.18
C ASN A 141 -62.83 -23.22 -9.41
N LEU A 142 -62.54 -23.17 -8.10
CA LEU A 142 -62.70 -21.97 -7.30
C LEU A 142 -61.59 -20.95 -7.60
N LYS A 143 -61.99 -19.76 -8.08
CA LYS A 143 -61.11 -18.64 -8.39
C LYS A 143 -61.36 -17.52 -7.40
N ASP A 144 -60.29 -16.97 -6.83
CA ASP A 144 -60.36 -15.78 -6.01
C ASP A 144 -60.46 -14.56 -6.95
N VAL A 145 -61.64 -13.92 -6.98
CA VAL A 145 -61.96 -12.73 -7.77
C VAL A 145 -61.46 -11.46 -7.07
N LYS A 146 -61.21 -11.53 -5.76
CA LYS A 146 -60.69 -10.42 -4.94
C LYS A 146 -59.69 -10.89 -3.88
N ASP A 147 -58.73 -10.00 -3.53
CA ASP A 147 -57.72 -10.18 -2.49
C ASP A 147 -58.17 -9.46 -1.19
N PRO A 148 -58.14 -10.09 0.01
CA PRO A 148 -57.65 -11.43 0.36
C PRO A 148 -58.53 -12.59 -0.13
N ALA A 149 -57.87 -13.74 -0.38
CA ALA A 149 -58.40 -14.99 -0.95
C ALA A 149 -59.42 -15.72 -0.05
N ARG A 150 -60.50 -15.05 0.29
CA ARG A 150 -61.62 -15.57 1.07
C ARG A 150 -62.81 -15.73 0.13
N ILE A 151 -63.56 -16.83 0.21
CA ILE A 151 -64.80 -16.99 -0.59
C ILE A 151 -65.81 -15.92 -0.16
N GLY A 152 -65.85 -14.85 -0.94
CA GLY A 152 -66.80 -13.77 -0.89
C GLY A 152 -67.97 -13.98 -1.84
N ASP A 153 -68.94 -13.07 -1.78
CA ASP A 153 -70.06 -13.10 -2.72
C ASP A 153 -69.57 -12.85 -4.16
N GLU A 154 -68.50 -12.08 -4.31
CA GLU A 154 -67.77 -11.82 -5.55
C GLU A 154 -67.27 -13.10 -6.25
N ASP A 155 -66.70 -14.06 -5.52
CA ASP A 155 -66.12 -15.28 -6.13
C ASP A 155 -67.17 -16.20 -6.76
N VAL A 156 -68.42 -16.05 -6.33
CA VAL A 156 -69.54 -16.87 -6.80
C VAL A 156 -70.41 -16.09 -7.76
N LEU A 157 -70.76 -14.84 -7.44
CA LEU A 157 -71.64 -13.99 -8.25
C LEU A 157 -70.91 -13.44 -9.49
N GLU A 158 -69.62 -13.14 -9.40
CA GLU A 158 -68.84 -12.53 -10.49
C GLU A 158 -67.96 -13.54 -11.24
N SER A 159 -67.82 -14.76 -10.73
CA SER A 159 -67.14 -15.85 -11.45
C SER A 159 -67.98 -16.37 -12.62
N ASP A 160 -67.38 -16.40 -13.81
CA ASP A 160 -67.96 -17.02 -15.01
C ASP A 160 -68.33 -18.50 -14.82
N TYR A 161 -67.68 -19.19 -13.88
CA TYR A 161 -67.90 -20.62 -13.62
C TYR A 161 -69.09 -20.87 -12.70
N PHE A 162 -69.17 -20.16 -11.56
CA PHE A 162 -70.24 -20.35 -10.59
C PHE A 162 -71.51 -19.56 -10.93
N ASN A 163 -71.40 -18.38 -11.55
CA ASN A 163 -72.51 -17.55 -12.01
C ASN A 163 -73.67 -17.42 -10.99
N GLY A 164 -73.31 -17.19 -9.73
CA GLY A 164 -74.20 -17.07 -8.58
C GLY A 164 -74.76 -18.37 -8.00
N ASN A 165 -74.32 -19.53 -8.49
CA ASN A 165 -74.75 -20.83 -8.02
C ASN A 165 -73.96 -21.34 -6.79
N TRP A 166 -74.37 -20.85 -5.63
CA TRP A 166 -73.78 -21.23 -4.34
C TRP A 166 -73.87 -22.72 -4.01
N SER A 167 -74.82 -23.46 -4.57
CA SER A 167 -74.97 -24.88 -4.25
C SER A 167 -73.81 -25.73 -4.76
N MET A 168 -73.06 -25.25 -5.76
CA MET A 168 -71.87 -25.95 -6.28
C MET A 168 -70.72 -25.99 -5.27
N LEU A 169 -70.68 -25.05 -4.31
CA LEU A 169 -69.65 -25.00 -3.26
C LEU A 169 -69.95 -25.90 -2.06
N VAL A 170 -71.15 -26.48 -1.97
CA VAL A 170 -71.53 -27.38 -0.88
C VAL A 170 -70.98 -28.76 -1.20
N ALA A 171 -70.08 -29.29 -0.37
CA ALA A 171 -69.51 -30.61 -0.60
C ALA A 171 -70.60 -31.69 -0.59
N ASP A 172 -70.83 -32.30 -1.75
CA ASP A 172 -71.71 -33.45 -1.93
C ASP A 172 -70.88 -34.70 -1.72
N VAL A 173 -70.91 -35.21 -0.50
CA VAL A 173 -70.17 -36.42 -0.13
C VAL A 173 -71.19 -37.51 0.11
N SER A 174 -71.12 -38.59 -0.67
CA SER A 174 -72.10 -39.69 -0.64
C SER A 174 -72.38 -40.26 0.77
N TYR A 175 -71.40 -40.23 1.67
CA TYR A 175 -71.53 -40.65 3.07
C TYR A 175 -71.82 -39.52 4.07
N ALA A 176 -71.63 -38.24 3.71
CA ALA A 176 -72.14 -37.14 4.51
C ALA A 176 -73.68 -37.11 4.48
N ASN A 177 -74.28 -37.63 3.41
CA ASN A 177 -75.73 -37.78 3.27
C ASN A 177 -76.33 -38.89 4.15
N THR A 178 -75.52 -39.83 4.68
CA THR A 178 -75.98 -40.92 5.57
C THR A 178 -75.77 -40.64 7.05
N LEU A 179 -74.92 -39.66 7.41
CA LEU A 179 -74.71 -39.13 8.78
C LEU A 179 -74.46 -40.20 9.88
N THR A 180 -73.84 -41.34 9.54
CA THR A 180 -73.43 -42.35 10.53
C THR A 180 -71.91 -42.52 10.63
N ILE A 181 -71.40 -42.76 11.85
CA ILE A 181 -69.97 -42.99 12.15
C ILE A 181 -69.37 -44.18 11.38
N LYS A 182 -70.22 -45.08 10.84
CA LYS A 182 -69.77 -46.29 10.14
C LYS A 182 -69.37 -46.05 8.68
N ASP A 183 -69.78 -44.93 8.12
CA ASP A 183 -69.67 -44.67 6.68
C ASP A 183 -68.37 -43.94 6.31
N ASP A 184 -67.68 -43.35 7.30
CA ASP A 184 -66.38 -42.70 7.13
C ASP A 184 -65.21 -43.71 7.09
N LYS A 185 -64.20 -43.44 6.25
CA LYS A 185 -62.89 -44.10 6.40
C LYS A 185 -62.33 -43.79 7.80
N PRO A 186 -61.60 -44.71 8.45
CA PRO A 186 -61.12 -44.51 9.82
C PRO A 186 -60.18 -43.30 9.96
N PHE A 187 -60.74 -42.14 10.27
CA PHE A 187 -60.01 -40.92 10.60
C PHE A 187 -59.42 -41.06 12.01
N THR A 188 -58.14 -40.75 12.16
CA THR A 188 -57.46 -40.83 13.48
C THR A 188 -56.77 -39.53 13.86
N GLY A 189 -57.22 -38.41 13.28
CA GLY A 189 -56.70 -37.08 13.56
C GLY A 189 -55.89 -36.46 12.43
N MET A 190 -55.16 -35.40 12.75
CA MET A 190 -54.35 -34.61 11.81
C MET A 190 -52.96 -34.27 12.38
N ASP A 191 -52.02 -33.98 11.50
CA ASP A 191 -50.74 -33.40 11.83
C ASP A 191 -50.76 -31.92 11.45
N ILE A 192 -50.26 -31.07 12.33
CA ILE A 192 -49.96 -29.67 12.06
C ILE A 192 -48.44 -29.57 12.00
N LEU A 193 -47.90 -29.22 10.84
CA LEU A 193 -46.47 -29.24 10.54
C LEU A 193 -46.00 -27.81 10.28
N VAL A 194 -44.91 -27.40 10.93
CA VAL A 194 -44.31 -26.07 10.76
C VAL A 194 -42.99 -26.23 10.03
N SER A 195 -42.86 -25.56 8.89
CA SER A 195 -41.67 -25.60 8.04
C SER A 195 -41.03 -24.21 7.91
N TRP A 196 -39.69 -24.17 7.87
CA TRP A 196 -38.90 -22.95 7.97
C TRP A 196 -37.60 -23.02 7.14
N LYS A 197 -37.19 -21.92 6.51
CA LYS A 197 -35.94 -21.81 5.73
C LYS A 197 -34.77 -21.28 6.56
N GLY A 198 -35.04 -20.38 7.50
CA GLY A 198 -34.02 -19.69 8.28
C GLY A 198 -34.06 -18.17 8.13
N GLY A 199 -33.43 -17.49 9.08
CA GLY A 199 -33.30 -16.03 9.10
C GLY A 199 -34.52 -15.27 9.54
N TRP A 200 -34.34 -13.98 9.78
CA TRP A 200 -35.44 -13.07 10.13
C TRP A 200 -36.49 -13.05 9.02
N LYS A 201 -37.77 -13.31 9.36
CA LYS A 201 -38.91 -13.36 8.42
C LYS A 201 -38.78 -14.40 7.28
N ASN A 202 -38.07 -15.50 7.53
CA ASN A 202 -37.98 -16.65 6.62
C ASN A 202 -37.29 -16.37 5.27
N ILE A 203 -36.33 -15.43 5.23
CA ILE A 203 -35.75 -14.92 3.98
C ILE A 203 -34.59 -15.77 3.43
N TYR A 204 -34.10 -16.77 4.15
CA TYR A 204 -32.94 -17.54 3.69
C TYR A 204 -33.28 -18.40 2.46
N PRO A 205 -32.32 -18.63 1.55
CA PRO A 205 -32.58 -19.29 0.27
C PRO A 205 -32.80 -20.80 0.40
N GLY A 206 -33.60 -21.35 -0.52
CA GLY A 206 -33.88 -22.78 -0.65
C GLY A 206 -35.29 -23.17 -0.22
N ASN A 207 -35.46 -24.48 0.05
CA ASN A 207 -36.74 -25.06 0.45
C ASN A 207 -36.89 -25.05 1.97
N GLU A 208 -38.13 -24.95 2.44
CA GLU A 208 -38.50 -25.03 3.85
C GLU A 208 -38.21 -26.43 4.42
N GLU A 209 -37.66 -26.46 5.63
CA GLU A 209 -37.40 -27.68 6.38
C GLU A 209 -38.39 -27.81 7.53
N LEU A 210 -38.86 -29.02 7.82
CA LEU A 210 -39.72 -29.28 8.97
C LEU A 210 -38.97 -28.99 10.28
N VAL A 211 -39.47 -28.05 11.09
CA VAL A 211 -38.87 -27.61 12.36
C VAL A 211 -39.75 -27.88 13.58
N GLY A 212 -40.98 -28.35 13.38
CA GLY A 212 -41.84 -28.79 14.47
C GLY A 212 -43.14 -29.40 13.97
N GLY A 213 -43.75 -30.26 14.79
CA GLY A 213 -45.00 -30.90 14.43
C GLY A 213 -45.88 -31.25 15.64
N ILE A 214 -47.19 -31.19 15.44
CA ILE A 214 -48.19 -31.61 16.43
C ILE A 214 -49.09 -32.66 15.79
N ARG A 215 -49.29 -33.77 16.51
CA ARG A 215 -50.22 -34.84 16.16
C ARG A 215 -51.48 -34.71 17.01
N VAL A 216 -52.58 -34.30 16.38
CA VAL A 216 -53.89 -34.09 17.03
C VAL A 216 -54.80 -35.26 16.67
N LYS A 217 -54.94 -36.24 17.57
CA LYS A 217 -55.79 -37.43 17.39
C LYS A 217 -57.28 -37.12 17.56
N ASN A 218 -57.61 -36.15 18.42
CA ASN A 218 -58.98 -35.63 18.57
C ASN A 218 -58.98 -34.10 18.32
N PRO A 219 -59.40 -33.64 17.14
CA PRO A 219 -59.47 -32.22 16.78
C PRO A 219 -60.29 -31.37 17.76
N TYR A 220 -61.30 -31.96 18.40
CA TYR A 220 -62.14 -31.24 19.38
C TYR A 220 -61.35 -30.71 20.57
N GLY A 221 -60.20 -31.33 20.90
CA GLY A 221 -59.39 -30.90 22.04
C GLY A 221 -58.67 -29.56 21.86
N ILE A 222 -58.48 -29.09 20.61
CA ILE A 222 -57.88 -27.77 20.32
C ILE A 222 -58.87 -26.76 19.74
N ALA A 223 -60.09 -27.20 19.40
CA ALA A 223 -61.12 -26.34 18.83
C ALA A 223 -61.55 -25.23 19.80
N ALA A 224 -61.96 -24.08 19.27
CA ALA A 224 -62.65 -23.07 20.06
C ALA A 224 -64.06 -23.57 20.40
N ALA A 225 -64.40 -23.71 21.68
CA ALA A 225 -65.66 -24.30 22.13
C ALA A 225 -66.40 -23.40 23.13
N LYS A 226 -67.72 -23.25 22.99
CA LYS A 226 -68.52 -22.55 24.01
C LYS A 226 -68.54 -23.36 25.30
N LYS A 227 -68.60 -22.69 26.45
CA LYS A 227 -68.66 -23.34 27.77
C LYS A 227 -69.81 -24.33 27.96
N ALA A 228 -70.91 -24.15 27.22
CA ALA A 228 -72.08 -25.03 27.26
C ALA A 228 -71.97 -26.25 26.33
N TRP A 229 -70.86 -26.39 25.59
CA TRP A 229 -70.62 -27.56 24.73
C TRP A 229 -70.09 -28.76 25.53
N VAL A 230 -69.97 -29.91 24.86
CA VAL A 230 -69.37 -31.12 25.43
C VAL A 230 -68.00 -30.81 26.03
N ILE A 231 -67.66 -31.41 27.15
CA ILE A 231 -66.38 -31.14 27.83
C ILE A 231 -65.23 -31.56 26.93
N GLN A 232 -64.30 -30.63 26.65
CA GLN A 232 -63.08 -30.92 25.92
C GLN A 232 -62.14 -31.82 26.74
N PRO A 233 -61.35 -32.69 26.11
CA PRO A 233 -60.33 -33.49 26.79
C PRO A 233 -59.41 -32.63 27.67
N SER A 234 -59.05 -33.12 28.85
CA SER A 234 -58.13 -32.41 29.74
C SER A 234 -56.75 -32.25 29.10
N PHE A 235 -56.14 -31.09 29.31
CA PHE A 235 -54.78 -30.79 28.86
C PHE A 235 -53.86 -30.66 30.08
N ALA A 236 -52.79 -31.46 30.10
CA ALA A 236 -51.77 -31.41 31.13
C ALA A 236 -50.42 -31.87 30.57
N ILE A 237 -49.35 -31.25 31.04
CA ILE A 237 -47.95 -31.53 30.68
C ILE A 237 -47.17 -32.04 31.89
N LYS A 238 -46.13 -32.82 31.62
CA LYS A 238 -45.13 -33.28 32.59
C LYS A 238 -44.08 -32.18 32.80
N ALA A 239 -43.19 -32.38 33.78
CA ALA A 239 -42.11 -31.42 34.10
C ALA A 239 -41.07 -31.26 32.98
N ASP A 240 -40.95 -32.26 32.10
CA ASP A 240 -40.11 -32.25 30.89
C ASP A 240 -40.85 -31.70 29.66
N PHE A 241 -42.00 -31.06 29.85
CA PHE A 241 -42.87 -30.52 28.80
C PHE A 241 -43.46 -31.57 27.85
N ALA A 242 -43.36 -32.86 28.15
CA ALA A 242 -44.05 -33.91 27.41
C ALA A 242 -45.54 -34.02 27.82
N PRO A 243 -46.43 -34.54 26.97
CA PRO A 243 -47.83 -34.76 27.35
C PRO A 243 -47.94 -35.81 28.48
N THR A 244 -48.90 -35.61 29.40
CA THR A 244 -49.32 -36.67 30.32
C THR A 244 -49.98 -37.83 29.55
N ASP A 245 -50.07 -39.02 30.15
CA ASP A 245 -50.68 -40.19 29.49
C ASP A 245 -52.15 -39.94 29.10
N ALA A 246 -52.87 -39.07 29.84
CA ALA A 246 -54.22 -38.64 29.49
C ALA A 246 -54.22 -37.70 28.27
N THR A 247 -53.31 -36.72 28.22
CA THR A 247 -53.14 -35.80 27.09
C THR A 247 -52.70 -36.55 25.82
N ALA A 248 -51.75 -37.48 25.96
CA ALA A 248 -51.17 -38.25 24.85
C ALA A 248 -52.19 -39.13 24.09
N LYS A 249 -53.34 -39.43 24.72
CA LYS A 249 -54.46 -40.13 24.06
C LYS A 249 -55.06 -39.31 22.93
N TRP A 250 -55.03 -37.99 23.02
CA TRP A 250 -55.72 -37.11 22.09
C TRP A 250 -54.79 -36.10 21.38
N ILE A 251 -53.62 -35.78 21.94
CA ILE A 251 -52.61 -34.92 21.31
C ILE A 251 -51.18 -35.32 21.74
N THR A 252 -50.26 -35.36 20.78
CA THR A 252 -48.82 -35.55 20.99
C THR A 252 -48.05 -34.58 20.10
N TRP A 253 -46.78 -34.30 20.38
CA TRP A 253 -45.99 -33.35 19.57
C TRP A 253 -44.53 -33.78 19.45
N ASP A 254 -43.92 -33.36 18.34
CA ASP A 254 -42.49 -33.33 18.08
C ASP A 254 -42.08 -31.85 18.01
N ALA A 255 -41.97 -31.27 19.20
CA ALA A 255 -41.69 -29.86 19.44
C ALA A 255 -41.18 -29.71 20.88
N PRO A 256 -40.35 -28.69 21.20
CA PRO A 256 -39.85 -28.52 22.56
C PRO A 256 -40.96 -28.22 23.59
N ILE A 257 -41.91 -27.34 23.26
CA ILE A 257 -43.00 -26.91 24.15
C ILE A 257 -44.27 -26.75 23.33
N VAL A 258 -45.38 -27.29 23.82
CA VAL A 258 -46.74 -27.03 23.31
C VAL A 258 -47.66 -26.66 24.47
N LEU A 259 -48.41 -25.59 24.30
CA LEU A 259 -49.36 -25.05 25.27
C LEU A 259 -50.67 -24.67 24.59
N LEU A 260 -51.77 -24.77 25.34
CA LEU A 260 -53.10 -24.38 24.90
C LEU A 260 -53.61 -23.24 25.77
N ASP A 261 -54.17 -22.21 25.15
CA ASP A 261 -54.77 -21.12 25.89
C ASP A 261 -56.21 -21.46 26.28
N GLU A 262 -56.49 -21.58 27.57
CA GLU A 262 -57.82 -22.00 28.03
C GLU A 262 -58.91 -20.91 27.84
N SER A 263 -58.55 -19.66 27.49
CA SER A 263 -59.52 -18.60 27.15
C SER A 263 -58.98 -17.61 26.11
N VAL A 264 -59.11 -17.94 24.83
CA VAL A 264 -58.66 -17.05 23.72
C VAL A 264 -59.66 -15.93 23.45
N LEU A 265 -60.96 -16.25 23.47
CA LEU A 265 -62.05 -15.29 23.23
C LEU A 265 -63.08 -15.34 24.37
N LYS A 266 -63.71 -14.20 24.64
CA LYS A 266 -64.70 -14.09 25.71
C LYS A 266 -65.87 -15.05 25.47
N GLY A 267 -66.03 -16.04 26.36
CA GLY A 267 -67.10 -17.03 26.28
C GLY A 267 -66.75 -18.33 25.56
N LEU A 268 -65.53 -18.45 25.02
CA LEU A 268 -64.98 -19.67 24.44
C LEU A 268 -63.84 -20.23 25.31
N ASN A 269 -63.77 -21.55 25.36
CA ASN A 269 -62.63 -22.31 25.85
C ASN A 269 -61.76 -22.66 24.63
N ARG A 270 -60.43 -22.54 24.78
CA ARG A 270 -59.44 -22.93 23.75
C ARG A 270 -59.60 -22.19 22.41
N GLY A 271 -58.91 -22.69 21.38
CA GLY A 271 -58.89 -22.09 20.04
C GLY A 271 -57.52 -21.58 19.57
N ARG A 272 -56.50 -21.55 20.44
CA ARG A 272 -55.11 -21.17 20.08
C ARG A 272 -54.13 -22.19 20.65
N VAL A 273 -53.21 -22.63 19.79
CA VAL A 273 -52.13 -23.55 20.12
C VAL A 273 -50.82 -22.77 20.03
N ASN A 274 -50.11 -22.65 21.14
CA ASN A 274 -48.79 -22.05 21.19
C ASN A 274 -47.74 -23.17 21.15
N MET A 275 -46.81 -23.11 20.22
CA MET A 275 -45.72 -24.09 20.14
C MET A 275 -44.38 -23.43 19.88
N THR A 276 -43.32 -23.98 20.46
CA THR A 276 -41.95 -23.68 20.06
C THR A 276 -41.47 -24.68 19.01
N THR A 277 -40.43 -24.35 18.28
CA THR A 277 -39.87 -25.19 17.19
C THR A 277 -38.38 -25.41 17.42
N TYR A 278 -37.82 -26.39 16.70
CA TYR A 278 -36.38 -26.65 16.65
C TYR A 278 -35.71 -25.66 15.70
N VAL A 279 -35.53 -24.43 16.15
CA VAL A 279 -34.75 -23.41 15.46
C VAL A 279 -33.63 -22.91 16.39
N TYR A 280 -32.45 -22.70 15.81
CA TYR A 280 -31.24 -22.33 16.55
C TYR A 280 -30.43 -21.33 15.75
N ASP A 281 -29.49 -20.65 16.38
CA ASP A 281 -28.61 -19.67 15.72
C ASP A 281 -27.20 -20.20 15.62
N ILE A 282 -26.42 -19.61 14.72
CA ILE A 282 -24.99 -19.86 14.62
C ILE A 282 -24.29 -18.50 14.69
N VAL A 283 -23.31 -18.40 15.58
CA VAL A 283 -22.40 -17.25 15.66
C VAL A 283 -20.99 -17.72 15.30
N PHE A 284 -20.44 -17.18 14.23
CA PHE A 284 -19.03 -17.37 13.88
C PHE A 284 -18.23 -16.18 14.42
N TYR A 285 -17.29 -16.43 15.32
CA TYR A 285 -16.29 -15.44 15.74
C TYR A 285 -15.10 -15.56 14.79
N VAL A 286 -15.04 -14.67 13.80
CA VAL A 286 -14.07 -14.73 12.70
C VAL A 286 -12.84 -13.89 13.03
N VAL A 287 -11.68 -14.53 13.04
CA VAL A 287 -10.42 -13.93 13.44
C VAL A 287 -9.29 -14.23 12.46
N ASP A 288 -8.28 -13.38 12.46
CA ASP A 288 -6.99 -13.60 11.80
C ASP A 288 -6.21 -14.77 12.47
N ALA A 289 -5.04 -15.10 11.92
CA ALA A 289 -4.16 -16.12 12.48
C ALA A 289 -3.68 -15.77 13.91
N LEU A 290 -3.65 -14.49 14.31
CA LEU A 290 -3.26 -14.04 15.64
C LEU A 290 -4.43 -13.92 16.63
N LYS A 291 -5.64 -14.33 16.22
CA LYS A 291 -6.90 -14.25 16.98
C LYS A 291 -7.48 -12.83 17.17
N ASN A 292 -7.04 -11.86 16.37
CA ASN A 292 -7.69 -10.56 16.29
C ASN A 292 -8.91 -10.64 15.35
N PRO A 293 -10.03 -9.96 15.67
CA PRO A 293 -11.16 -9.86 14.76
C PRO A 293 -10.76 -9.33 13.37
N LEU A 294 -11.33 -9.93 12.32
CA LEU A 294 -11.22 -9.37 10.98
C LEU A 294 -12.08 -8.10 10.85
N PRO A 295 -11.68 -7.12 10.02
CA PRO A 295 -12.41 -5.87 9.89
C PRO A 295 -13.70 -6.05 9.08
N ALA A 296 -14.80 -5.49 9.57
CA ALA A 296 -16.13 -5.65 8.95
C ALA A 296 -16.24 -5.09 7.52
N ALA A 297 -15.43 -4.10 7.17
CA ALA A 297 -15.46 -3.43 5.86
C ALA A 297 -14.87 -4.28 4.73
N GLU A 298 -14.08 -5.31 5.06
CA GLU A 298 -13.32 -6.11 4.08
C GLU A 298 -13.65 -7.60 4.16
N THR A 299 -14.48 -8.00 5.13
CA THR A 299 -14.79 -9.40 5.43
C THR A 299 -16.18 -9.75 4.93
N GLU A 300 -16.32 -10.89 4.27
CA GLU A 300 -17.59 -11.53 3.94
C GLU A 300 -17.62 -12.93 4.55
N VAL A 301 -18.78 -13.32 5.09
CA VAL A 301 -18.97 -14.65 5.68
C VAL A 301 -20.24 -15.26 5.12
N ASP A 302 -20.08 -16.40 4.48
CA ASP A 302 -21.16 -17.14 3.86
C ASP A 302 -21.50 -18.36 4.69
N LEU A 303 -22.74 -18.41 5.17
CA LEU A 303 -23.28 -19.62 5.76
C LEU A 303 -23.70 -20.56 4.63
N ARG A 304 -23.12 -21.75 4.59
CA ARG A 304 -23.60 -22.86 3.75
C ARG A 304 -24.73 -23.58 4.47
N LEU A 305 -25.92 -23.57 3.86
CA LEU A 305 -27.09 -24.27 4.36
C LEU A 305 -27.04 -25.77 4.02
N PRO A 306 -27.82 -26.63 4.72
CA PRO A 306 -27.85 -28.08 4.47
C PRO A 306 -28.27 -28.44 3.05
N ASN A 307 -29.05 -27.57 2.41
CA ASN A 307 -29.50 -27.72 1.02
C ASN A 307 -28.42 -27.33 -0.02
N GLY A 308 -27.24 -26.87 0.41
CA GLY A 308 -26.12 -26.47 -0.43
C GLY A 308 -26.13 -25.00 -0.88
N ASN A 309 -27.20 -24.25 -0.64
CA ASN A 309 -27.23 -22.81 -0.90
C ASN A 309 -26.39 -22.04 0.12
N PHE A 310 -25.94 -20.85 -0.27
CA PHE A 310 -25.24 -19.93 0.61
C PHE A 310 -26.12 -18.74 0.97
N TYR A 311 -25.99 -18.27 2.21
CA TYR A 311 -26.49 -16.99 2.64
C TYR A 311 -25.31 -16.14 3.12
N ALA A 312 -24.99 -15.10 2.36
CA ALA A 312 -23.83 -14.24 2.58
C ALA A 312 -24.17 -13.08 3.52
N ARG A 313 -23.29 -12.81 4.47
CA ARG A 313 -23.18 -11.48 5.09
C ARG A 313 -21.96 -10.80 4.49
N VAL A 314 -22.22 -9.80 3.66
CA VAL A 314 -21.20 -9.00 2.95
C VAL A 314 -20.80 -7.75 3.77
N PRO A 315 -19.68 -7.10 3.44
CA PRO A 315 -19.38 -5.76 3.91
C PRO A 315 -20.50 -4.76 3.56
N SER A 316 -20.70 -3.75 4.41
CA SER A 316 -21.60 -2.65 4.05
C SER A 316 -20.94 -1.76 3.01
N LEU A 317 -21.57 -1.58 1.85
CA LEU A 317 -21.10 -0.70 0.78
C LEU A 317 -21.58 0.75 0.94
N ASP A 318 -22.55 0.98 1.82
CA ASP A 318 -23.16 2.29 2.08
C ASP A 318 -22.79 2.76 3.48
N GLU A 319 -22.05 3.87 3.55
CA GLU A 319 -21.59 4.48 4.80
C GLU A 319 -22.74 4.91 5.73
N SER A 320 -23.96 5.07 5.20
CA SER A 320 -25.14 5.47 5.97
C SER A 320 -25.94 4.29 6.54
N LEU A 321 -25.63 3.05 6.13
CA LEU A 321 -26.39 1.87 6.50
C LEU A 321 -25.56 0.87 7.31
N GLU A 322 -26.10 0.46 8.45
CA GLU A 322 -25.58 -0.67 9.23
C GLU A 322 -26.14 -1.98 8.67
N THR A 323 -25.43 -2.60 7.72
CA THR A 323 -25.86 -3.86 7.08
C THR A 323 -24.78 -4.95 7.15
N GLY A 324 -25.15 -6.17 6.78
CA GLY A 324 -24.21 -7.27 6.57
C GLY A 324 -23.39 -7.65 7.80
N ILE A 325 -22.05 -7.65 7.65
CA ILE A 325 -21.11 -7.93 8.75
C ILE A 325 -21.09 -6.80 9.79
N TYR A 326 -21.08 -5.54 9.34
CA TYR A 326 -21.01 -4.39 10.24
C TYR A 326 -22.17 -4.38 11.24
N TRP A 327 -23.39 -4.63 10.75
CA TRP A 327 -24.58 -4.77 11.60
C TRP A 327 -24.41 -5.87 12.67
N SER A 328 -23.80 -7.00 12.30
CA SER A 328 -23.57 -8.09 13.25
C SER A 328 -22.58 -7.68 14.35
N TYR A 329 -21.52 -6.96 13.98
CA TYR A 329 -20.50 -6.52 14.94
C TYR A 329 -21.05 -5.50 15.94
N VAL A 330 -21.86 -4.55 15.46
CA VAL A 330 -22.50 -3.53 16.31
C VAL A 330 -23.40 -4.18 17.38
N HIS A 331 -24.15 -5.22 17.02
CA HIS A 331 -25.14 -5.81 17.93
C HIS A 331 -24.63 -6.99 18.76
N PHE A 332 -23.62 -7.73 18.29
CA PHE A 332 -23.16 -8.97 18.93
C PHE A 332 -21.68 -8.95 19.32
N GLY A 333 -20.97 -7.85 19.04
CA GLY A 333 -19.54 -7.69 19.33
C GLY A 333 -18.67 -7.87 18.10
N GLU A 334 -17.57 -7.12 18.06
CA GLU A 334 -16.59 -7.18 16.97
C GLU A 334 -16.11 -8.62 16.72
N GLY A 335 -16.01 -9.01 15.46
CA GLY A 335 -15.67 -10.39 15.05
C GLY A 335 -16.86 -11.36 15.02
N ASN A 336 -17.97 -11.09 15.71
CA ASN A 336 -19.12 -12.00 15.77
C ASN A 336 -20.07 -11.83 14.59
N VAL A 337 -20.19 -12.88 13.78
CA VAL A 337 -21.10 -12.95 12.63
C VAL A 337 -22.25 -13.91 12.93
N THR A 338 -23.45 -13.34 13.09
CA THR A 338 -24.63 -14.07 13.59
C THR A 338 -25.63 -14.41 12.49
N PHE A 339 -26.02 -15.68 12.41
CA PHE A 339 -27.09 -16.19 11.54
C PHE A 339 -28.24 -16.74 12.39
N PHE A 340 -29.44 -16.21 12.19
CA PHE A 340 -30.57 -16.44 13.10
C PHE A 340 -31.51 -17.56 12.65
N GLN A 341 -32.18 -18.16 13.64
CA GLN A 341 -33.36 -19.00 13.49
C GLN A 341 -33.21 -20.09 12.41
N LEU A 342 -32.06 -20.73 12.31
CA LEU A 342 -31.79 -21.79 11.35
C LEU A 342 -32.53 -23.08 11.70
N PRO A 343 -32.96 -23.88 10.70
CA PRO A 343 -33.59 -25.17 10.94
C PRO A 343 -32.72 -26.12 11.78
N GLY A 344 -33.22 -26.48 12.96
CA GLY A 344 -32.59 -27.41 13.88
C GLY A 344 -32.84 -28.87 13.51
N ASN A 345 -32.04 -29.76 14.09
CA ASN A 345 -31.97 -31.18 13.76
C ASN A 345 -31.69 -31.45 12.26
N LYS A 346 -31.03 -30.48 11.59
CA LYS A 346 -30.59 -30.53 10.20
C LYS A 346 -29.09 -30.23 10.11
N GLY A 347 -28.51 -30.58 8.98
CA GLY A 347 -27.11 -30.34 8.66
C GLY A 347 -26.67 -31.17 7.44
N PRO A 348 -25.41 -31.03 7.00
CA PRO A 348 -24.39 -30.20 7.61
C PRO A 348 -24.56 -28.69 7.30
N TYR A 349 -24.24 -27.84 8.27
CA TYR A 349 -24.00 -26.41 8.04
C TYR A 349 -22.49 -26.18 7.87
N GLY A 350 -22.13 -25.40 6.86
CA GLY A 350 -20.74 -25.03 6.60
C GLY A 350 -20.54 -23.51 6.62
N VAL A 351 -19.29 -23.09 6.48
CA VAL A 351 -18.92 -21.67 6.44
C VAL A 351 -17.82 -21.44 5.42
N ARG A 352 -17.94 -20.35 4.67
CA ARG A 352 -16.88 -19.78 3.83
C ARG A 352 -16.62 -18.37 4.31
N VAL A 353 -15.34 -18.00 4.43
CA VAL A 353 -14.93 -16.62 4.75
C VAL A 353 -14.13 -16.09 3.59
N LEU A 354 -14.53 -14.92 3.10
CA LEU A 354 -13.80 -14.16 2.10
C LEU A 354 -13.22 -12.89 2.75
N TYR A 355 -11.97 -12.56 2.43
CA TYR A 355 -11.34 -11.30 2.79
C TYR A 355 -10.95 -10.58 1.50
N GLN A 356 -11.46 -9.37 1.27
CA GLN A 356 -11.32 -8.62 0.00
C GLN A 356 -11.70 -9.43 -1.26
N GLY A 357 -12.60 -10.40 -1.13
CA GLY A 357 -13.04 -11.28 -2.21
C GLY A 357 -12.23 -12.58 -2.37
N THR A 358 -11.13 -12.77 -1.65
CA THR A 358 -10.34 -14.01 -1.65
C THR A 358 -10.82 -14.97 -0.57
N GLU A 359 -10.91 -16.27 -0.88
CA GLU A 359 -11.26 -17.31 0.08
C GLU A 359 -10.12 -17.58 1.07
N VAL A 360 -10.32 -17.23 2.34
CA VAL A 360 -9.34 -17.39 3.42
C VAL A 360 -9.72 -18.48 4.43
N TYR A 361 -10.92 -19.04 4.29
CA TYR A 361 -11.39 -20.21 5.03
C TYR A 361 -12.59 -20.84 4.33
N TYR A 362 -12.62 -22.16 4.24
CA TYR A 362 -13.80 -22.90 3.80
C TYR A 362 -13.91 -24.25 4.50
N ASN A 363 -15.06 -24.49 5.15
CA ASN A 363 -15.42 -25.79 5.66
C ASN A 363 -16.88 -26.13 5.32
N VAL A 364 -17.11 -27.28 4.70
CA VAL A 364 -18.42 -27.71 4.20
C VAL A 364 -19.32 -28.20 5.34
N ASP A 365 -18.71 -28.73 6.40
CA ASP A 365 -19.35 -29.45 7.51
C ASP A 365 -18.86 -28.98 8.89
N GLU A 366 -18.77 -27.65 9.06
CA GLU A 366 -18.45 -27.01 10.34
C GLU A 366 -19.37 -27.46 11.49
N ILE A 367 -20.65 -27.71 11.18
CA ILE A 367 -21.63 -28.30 12.10
C ILE A 367 -22.36 -29.44 11.40
N ASP A 368 -22.10 -30.68 11.81
CA ASP A 368 -22.75 -31.89 11.26
C ASP A 368 -24.28 -31.85 11.43
N VAL A 369 -24.78 -31.58 12.65
CA VAL A 369 -26.21 -31.42 12.92
C VAL A 369 -26.44 -30.34 13.98
N LEU A 370 -27.22 -29.31 13.62
CA LEU A 370 -27.52 -28.18 14.51
C LEU A 370 -28.59 -28.56 15.55
N ARG A 371 -28.20 -28.78 16.81
CA ARG A 371 -29.12 -29.19 17.90
C ARG A 371 -29.32 -28.13 18.99
N LYS A 372 -28.52 -27.08 18.95
CA LYS A 372 -28.54 -25.94 19.87
C LYS A 372 -27.92 -24.74 19.15
N THR A 373 -28.07 -23.56 19.73
CA THR A 373 -27.34 -22.38 19.27
C THR A 373 -25.84 -22.60 19.50
N GLU A 374 -25.03 -22.39 18.47
CA GLU A 374 -23.58 -22.62 18.49
C GLU A 374 -22.79 -21.32 18.39
N PHE A 375 -21.63 -21.29 19.06
CA PHE A 375 -20.65 -20.21 19.00
C PHE A 375 -19.31 -20.83 18.60
N ILE A 376 -18.82 -20.52 17.40
CA ILE A 376 -17.67 -21.19 16.79
C ILE A 376 -16.63 -20.14 16.41
N THR A 377 -15.39 -20.32 16.87
CA THR A 377 -14.28 -19.48 16.45
C THR A 377 -13.71 -19.99 15.13
N ILE A 378 -13.75 -19.16 14.09
CA ILE A 378 -13.14 -19.44 12.79
C ILE A 378 -11.82 -18.68 12.71
N ARG A 379 -10.71 -19.43 12.69
CA ARG A 379 -9.36 -18.89 12.51
C ARG A 379 -9.00 -18.95 11.03
N THR A 380 -8.83 -17.79 10.42
CA THR A 380 -8.56 -17.63 8.98
C THR A 380 -7.06 -17.60 8.69
N SER A 381 -6.70 -17.79 7.43
CA SER A 381 -5.33 -17.64 6.94
C SER A 381 -5.01 -16.19 6.55
N VAL A 382 -5.36 -15.25 7.42
CA VAL A 382 -5.02 -13.82 7.31
C VAL A 382 -3.99 -13.50 8.39
N TYR A 383 -2.93 -12.80 8.02
CA TYR A 383 -1.76 -12.52 8.84
C TYR A 383 -1.51 -11.03 8.97
N LYS A 384 -0.76 -10.66 10.01
CA LYS A 384 -0.19 -9.32 10.16
C LYS A 384 1.30 -9.41 9.88
N ILE A 385 1.84 -8.58 8.99
CA ILE A 385 3.28 -8.46 8.75
C ILE A 385 3.76 -7.07 9.17
N LYS A 386 4.92 -7.01 9.81
CA LYS A 386 5.60 -5.77 10.17
C LYS A 386 7.02 -5.76 9.61
N LEU A 387 7.33 -4.76 8.80
CA LEU A 387 8.65 -4.49 8.26
C LEU A 387 9.24 -3.26 8.97
N VAL A 388 10.52 -3.30 9.30
CA VAL A 388 11.26 -2.16 9.87
C VAL A 388 12.49 -1.89 9.01
N PHE A 389 12.63 -0.66 8.54
CA PHE A 389 13.68 -0.27 7.60
C PHE A 389 14.83 0.42 8.33
N TYR A 390 16.02 -0.11 8.14
CA TYR A 390 17.25 0.35 8.75
C TYR A 390 18.23 0.89 7.71
N ASP A 391 18.98 1.90 8.10
CA ASP A 391 20.19 2.29 7.37
C ASP A 391 21.39 1.43 7.77
N CYS A 392 22.54 1.80 7.22
CA CYS A 392 23.81 1.14 7.45
C CYS A 392 24.35 1.24 8.87
N GLU A 393 23.86 2.18 9.69
CA GLU A 393 24.27 2.36 11.08
C GLU A 393 23.32 1.67 12.07
N ASN A 394 22.36 0.88 11.56
CA ASN A 394 21.23 0.31 12.29
C ASN A 394 20.28 1.37 12.89
N GLU A 395 20.21 2.56 12.30
CA GLU A 395 19.16 3.52 12.64
C GLU A 395 17.94 3.29 11.75
N THR A 396 16.74 3.52 12.28
CA THR A 396 15.53 3.41 11.48
C THR A 396 15.38 4.61 10.55
N ILE A 397 14.86 4.38 9.34
CA ILE A 397 14.68 5.43 8.33
C ILE A 397 13.21 5.88 8.29
N PRO A 398 12.86 7.04 8.87
CA PRO A 398 11.50 7.54 8.85
C PRO A 398 11.11 8.07 7.46
N GLN A 399 9.81 8.08 7.17
CA GLN A 399 9.23 8.71 5.97
C GLN A 399 9.78 8.16 4.62
N LEU A 400 10.33 6.95 4.62
CA LEU A 400 10.89 6.26 3.46
C LEU A 400 9.79 5.66 2.59
N TRP A 401 9.83 5.90 1.28
CA TRP A 401 8.88 5.30 0.35
C TRP A 401 9.36 3.94 -0.14
N VAL A 402 8.49 2.95 -0.05
CA VAL A 402 8.79 1.54 -0.35
C VAL A 402 7.85 1.06 -1.44
N LYS A 403 8.41 0.47 -2.50
CA LYS A 403 7.64 -0.19 -3.56
C LYS A 403 7.41 -1.64 -3.18
N TYR A 404 6.15 -2.07 -3.19
CA TYR A 404 5.77 -3.44 -2.84
C TYR A 404 4.71 -4.03 -3.79
N THR A 405 4.58 -5.35 -3.74
CA THR A 405 3.51 -6.12 -4.40
C THR A 405 2.89 -7.08 -3.39
N MET A 406 1.56 -7.01 -3.25
CA MET A 406 0.76 -7.83 -2.35
C MET A 406 0.56 -9.26 -2.90
N PRO A 407 0.16 -10.23 -2.05
CA PRO A 407 -0.16 -11.61 -2.49
C PRO A 407 -1.17 -11.71 -3.64
N ASP A 408 -2.12 -10.77 -3.73
CA ASP A 408 -3.12 -10.69 -4.81
C ASP A 408 -2.56 -10.15 -6.15
N GLY A 409 -1.27 -9.78 -6.19
CA GLY A 409 -0.58 -9.24 -7.35
C GLY A 409 -0.68 -7.73 -7.54
N ARG A 410 -1.37 -6.99 -6.67
CA ARG A 410 -1.40 -5.51 -6.74
C ARG A 410 -0.08 -4.92 -6.25
N SER A 411 0.48 -4.00 -7.03
CA SER A 411 1.70 -3.27 -6.66
C SER A 411 1.42 -1.80 -6.37
N ASP A 412 1.94 -1.27 -5.27
CA ASP A 412 1.77 0.13 -4.90
C ASP A 412 2.98 0.65 -4.10
N TRP A 413 2.93 1.93 -3.74
CA TRP A 413 3.91 2.62 -2.91
C TRP A 413 3.36 2.83 -1.50
N ARG A 414 4.21 2.66 -0.48
CA ARG A 414 3.83 2.96 0.90
C ARG A 414 4.98 3.62 1.64
N GLN A 415 4.64 4.57 2.50
CA GLN A 415 5.61 5.31 3.29
C GLN A 415 5.79 4.67 4.68
N THR A 416 7.03 4.64 5.17
CA THR A 416 7.32 4.22 6.55
C THR A 416 6.82 5.25 7.55
N SER A 417 6.51 4.79 8.76
CA SER A 417 6.16 5.63 9.91
C SER A 417 7.33 6.54 10.34
N GLU A 418 7.10 7.40 11.34
CA GLU A 418 8.17 8.17 12.01
C GLU A 418 9.22 7.28 12.72
N HIS A 419 8.95 6.00 12.85
CA HIS A 419 9.87 5.01 13.41
C HIS A 419 10.46 4.07 12.35
N GLY A 420 10.23 4.34 11.06
CA GLY A 420 10.77 3.53 9.95
C GLY A 420 10.03 2.22 9.73
N GLU A 421 8.77 2.12 10.13
CA GLU A 421 8.00 0.88 10.11
C GLU A 421 6.91 0.90 9.04
N ILE A 422 6.63 -0.27 8.42
CA ILE A 422 5.43 -0.53 7.63
C ILE A 422 4.71 -1.73 8.22
N GLU A 423 3.43 -1.53 8.56
CA GLU A 423 2.56 -2.60 9.05
C GLU A 423 1.51 -2.95 7.99
N PHE A 424 1.49 -4.21 7.57
CA PHE A 424 0.41 -4.80 6.80
C PHE A 424 -0.51 -5.55 7.76
N PRO A 425 -1.61 -4.92 8.23
CA PRO A 425 -2.41 -5.46 9.34
C PRO A 425 -3.18 -6.73 8.96
N TYR A 426 -3.53 -6.88 7.68
CA TYR A 426 -4.31 -8.00 7.18
C TYR A 426 -3.78 -8.38 5.78
N LEU A 427 -3.06 -9.49 5.70
CA LEU A 427 -2.52 -10.09 4.49
C LEU A 427 -3.04 -11.51 4.38
N GLU A 428 -3.61 -11.87 3.24
CA GLU A 428 -3.87 -13.27 2.91
C GLU A 428 -2.57 -14.07 2.77
N THR A 429 -2.65 -15.39 2.90
CA THR A 429 -1.53 -16.28 2.57
C THR A 429 -1.07 -16.05 1.14
N GLY A 430 0.24 -15.94 0.96
CA GLY A 430 0.87 -15.83 -0.35
C GLY A 430 2.15 -15.04 -0.25
N THR A 431 2.58 -14.47 -1.37
CA THR A 431 3.89 -13.85 -1.48
C THR A 431 3.80 -12.33 -1.43
N LEU A 432 4.40 -11.72 -0.41
CA LEU A 432 4.64 -10.29 -0.35
C LEU A 432 6.03 -9.99 -0.92
N THR A 433 6.12 -9.13 -1.93
CA THR A 433 7.40 -8.71 -2.51
C THR A 433 7.69 -7.26 -2.19
N ILE A 434 8.89 -6.98 -1.68
CA ILE A 434 9.43 -5.62 -1.52
C ILE A 434 10.52 -5.43 -2.57
N HIS A 435 10.30 -4.49 -3.49
CA HIS A 435 11.14 -4.33 -4.67
C HIS A 435 12.36 -3.46 -4.40
N TYR A 436 12.11 -2.22 -4.00
CA TYR A 436 13.13 -1.21 -3.73
C TYR A 436 12.50 -0.08 -2.93
N VAL A 437 13.35 0.81 -2.43
CA VAL A 437 12.91 2.02 -1.75
C VAL A 437 13.27 3.24 -2.58
N TRP A 438 12.56 4.34 -2.40
CA TRP A 438 12.88 5.60 -3.04
C TRP A 438 13.53 6.52 -2.01
N TRP A 439 14.74 7.00 -2.28
CA TRP A 439 15.51 7.86 -1.39
C TRP A 439 16.23 8.95 -2.18
N LYS A 440 15.99 10.22 -1.83
CA LYS A 440 16.64 11.39 -2.46
C LYS A 440 16.61 11.34 -4.00
N GLY A 441 15.46 10.97 -4.55
CA GLY A 441 15.21 10.89 -6.00
C GLY A 441 15.70 9.62 -6.70
N VAL A 442 16.25 8.66 -5.97
CA VAL A 442 16.82 7.42 -6.55
C VAL A 442 16.06 6.20 -6.05
N ASN A 443 15.78 5.25 -6.94
CA ASN A 443 15.30 3.93 -6.56
C ASN A 443 16.48 3.10 -6.07
N VAL A 444 16.52 2.86 -4.75
CA VAL A 444 17.58 2.18 -4.04
C VAL A 444 17.17 0.72 -3.80
N PRO A 445 17.92 -0.26 -4.35
CA PRO A 445 17.69 -1.68 -4.07
C PRO A 445 17.92 -2.02 -2.60
N LEU A 446 17.40 -3.16 -2.13
CA LEU A 446 17.61 -3.60 -0.75
C LEU A 446 19.04 -4.15 -0.58
N MET A 447 19.59 -4.10 0.62
CA MET A 447 20.94 -4.62 0.91
C MET A 447 20.90 -5.99 1.57
N LYS A 448 20.03 -6.17 2.57
CA LYS A 448 19.76 -7.46 3.22
C LYS A 448 18.42 -7.41 3.95
N ALA A 449 17.90 -8.57 4.32
CA ALA A 449 16.74 -8.70 5.19
C ALA A 449 16.97 -9.81 6.22
N GLU A 450 16.42 -9.67 7.42
CA GLU A 450 16.51 -10.69 8.48
C GLU A 450 15.24 -10.71 9.34
N GLU A 451 14.96 -11.86 9.92
CA GLU A 451 13.89 -12.04 10.91
C GLU A 451 14.25 -11.37 12.25
N ALA A 452 13.30 -11.35 13.18
CA ALA A 452 13.47 -10.68 14.47
C ALA A 452 14.64 -11.28 15.29
N ASP A 453 14.85 -12.59 15.19
CA ASP A 453 15.91 -13.33 15.85
C ASP A 453 17.31 -13.19 15.18
N GLY A 454 17.38 -12.50 14.03
CA GLY A 454 18.60 -12.29 13.25
C GLY A 454 18.85 -13.33 12.15
N THR A 455 17.90 -14.22 11.89
CA THR A 455 17.96 -15.19 10.78
C THR A 455 17.90 -14.44 9.44
N ASN A 456 18.92 -14.61 8.60
CA ASN A 456 19.02 -13.91 7.32
C ASN A 456 18.01 -14.45 6.30
N ILE A 457 17.29 -13.55 5.64
CA ILE A 457 16.36 -13.86 4.56
C ILE A 457 17.06 -13.50 3.24
N PRO A 458 17.30 -14.47 2.34
CA PRO A 458 17.99 -14.20 1.09
C PRO A 458 17.15 -13.27 0.19
N LEU A 459 17.81 -12.27 -0.39
CA LEU A 459 17.24 -11.42 -1.42
C LEU A 459 17.36 -12.09 -2.80
N THR A 460 16.54 -11.65 -3.76
CA THR A 460 16.63 -12.09 -5.17
C THR A 460 17.88 -11.53 -5.85
N GLU A 461 18.16 -12.00 -7.08
CA GLU A 461 19.24 -11.44 -7.92
C GLU A 461 19.07 -9.93 -8.20
N ASN A 462 17.84 -9.42 -8.13
CA ASN A 462 17.52 -8.01 -8.29
C ASN A 462 17.54 -7.23 -6.95
N ASN A 463 17.99 -7.87 -5.87
CA ASN A 463 17.96 -7.36 -4.50
C ASN A 463 16.54 -7.02 -3.98
N GLU A 464 15.56 -7.83 -4.36
CA GLU A 464 14.19 -7.74 -3.87
C GLU A 464 13.99 -8.73 -2.72
N LEU A 465 13.11 -8.41 -1.78
CA LEU A 465 12.74 -9.30 -0.68
C LEU A 465 11.42 -9.99 -1.03
N ILE A 466 11.45 -11.32 -1.08
CA ILE A 466 10.28 -12.17 -1.28
C ILE A 466 9.95 -12.84 0.06
N LEU A 467 8.78 -12.53 0.61
CA LEU A 467 8.29 -13.09 1.87
C LEU A 467 7.07 -13.96 1.61
N ASP A 468 7.15 -15.23 1.98
CA ASP A 468 5.97 -16.10 2.04
C ASP A 468 5.27 -15.87 3.38
N VAL A 469 4.09 -15.26 3.31
CA VAL A 469 3.27 -14.89 4.47
C VAL A 469 2.62 -16.16 5.04
N THR A 470 3.16 -16.68 6.15
CA THR A 470 2.70 -17.91 6.80
C THR A 470 2.66 -17.76 8.33
N GLU A 471 2.15 -18.79 9.05
CA GLU A 471 2.15 -18.80 10.53
C GLU A 471 3.56 -18.84 11.14
N GLU A 472 4.57 -19.23 10.37
CA GLU A 472 5.95 -19.42 10.84
C GLU A 472 6.81 -18.15 10.71
N THR A 473 6.32 -17.11 10.02
CA THR A 473 7.07 -15.86 9.81
C THR A 473 7.31 -15.14 11.13
N ASP A 474 8.56 -15.04 11.57
CA ASP A 474 8.91 -14.30 12.78
C ASP A 474 8.96 -12.79 12.52
N LEU A 475 8.38 -12.00 13.42
CA LEU A 475 8.15 -10.56 13.23
C LEU A 475 8.77 -9.74 14.36
N PRO A 476 9.28 -8.52 14.06
CA PRO A 476 9.28 -7.86 12.76
C PRO A 476 10.43 -8.33 11.84
N ILE A 477 10.21 -8.22 10.53
CA ILE A 477 11.27 -8.38 9.53
C ILE A 477 12.06 -7.08 9.44
N LYS A 478 13.38 -7.16 9.59
CA LYS A 478 14.29 -6.02 9.44
C LYS A 478 14.79 -5.98 8.00
N VAL A 479 14.66 -4.83 7.35
CA VAL A 479 15.10 -4.61 5.96
C VAL A 479 16.15 -3.52 5.97
N TYR A 480 17.30 -3.78 5.37
CA TYR A 480 18.43 -2.86 5.38
C TYR A 480 18.59 -2.20 4.02
N ILE A 481 18.73 -0.88 4.03
CA ILE A 481 18.85 -0.04 2.84
C ILE A 481 20.27 0.52 2.76
N PRO A 482 20.94 0.43 1.58
CA PRO A 482 22.29 0.95 1.39
C PRO A 482 22.30 2.47 1.17
N VAL A 483 21.72 3.24 2.11
CA VAL A 483 21.97 4.68 2.19
C VAL A 483 23.35 4.88 2.78
N LYS A 484 24.25 5.51 2.02
CA LYS A 484 25.68 5.46 2.30
C LYS A 484 26.21 6.78 2.83
N THR A 485 27.32 6.68 3.56
CA THR A 485 28.13 7.83 3.93
C THR A 485 29.24 8.02 2.89
N LEU A 486 29.24 9.18 2.22
CA LEU A 486 30.30 9.54 1.28
C LEU A 486 31.35 10.37 1.99
N ILE A 487 32.60 9.91 1.93
CA ILE A 487 33.74 10.57 2.56
C ILE A 487 34.69 11.02 1.45
N PHE A 488 34.95 12.32 1.42
CA PHE A 488 35.92 12.92 0.53
C PHE A 488 37.12 13.48 1.28
N TYR A 489 38.30 13.36 0.68
CA TYR A 489 39.50 14.10 1.07
C TYR A 489 39.96 14.95 -0.09
N THR A 490 40.36 16.18 0.15
CA THR A 490 40.93 17.04 -0.89
C THR A 490 42.44 17.08 -0.76
N THR A 491 43.15 16.89 -1.88
CA THR A 491 44.62 16.90 -1.94
C THR A 491 45.12 17.82 -3.03
N ASP A 492 46.42 18.07 -3.05
CA ASP A 492 47.11 18.51 -4.25
C ASP A 492 46.94 17.52 -5.43
N PHE A 493 47.35 17.94 -6.62
CA PHE A 493 47.16 17.18 -7.84
C PHE A 493 47.86 15.81 -7.78
N GLN A 494 49.02 15.74 -7.13
CA GLN A 494 49.80 14.53 -6.95
C GLN A 494 49.24 13.59 -5.87
N GLY A 495 48.34 14.08 -5.01
CA GLY A 495 47.80 13.30 -3.89
C GLY A 495 48.78 13.15 -2.72
N GLU A 496 49.80 14.00 -2.63
CA GLU A 496 50.87 13.93 -1.63
C GLU A 496 50.44 14.56 -0.29
N TYR A 497 49.68 15.66 -0.30
CA TYR A 497 49.22 16.31 0.94
C TYR A 497 47.78 16.84 0.85
N LYS A 498 47.07 16.85 1.98
CA LYS A 498 45.67 17.26 2.06
C LYS A 498 45.53 18.78 2.20
N ILE A 499 44.56 19.36 1.50
CA ILE A 499 44.27 20.79 1.49
C ILE A 499 42.94 21.03 2.23
N PRO A 500 42.93 21.65 3.42
CA PRO A 500 41.70 21.92 4.16
C PRO A 500 40.92 23.12 3.61
N TYR A 501 39.70 23.32 4.13
CA TYR A 501 38.90 24.53 3.91
C TYR A 501 38.56 24.81 2.44
N LEU A 502 38.08 23.78 1.74
CA LEU A 502 37.50 23.86 0.40
C LEU A 502 36.00 23.56 0.47
N ASN A 503 35.22 24.13 -0.45
CA ASN A 503 33.79 23.81 -0.55
C ASN A 503 33.55 22.73 -1.60
N ILE A 504 32.81 21.69 -1.25
CA ILE A 504 32.46 20.56 -2.13
C ILE A 504 30.95 20.62 -2.40
N THR A 505 30.60 20.65 -3.68
CA THR A 505 29.21 20.58 -4.15
C THR A 505 29.00 19.31 -4.95
N LEU A 506 28.02 18.50 -4.54
CA LEU A 506 27.57 17.29 -5.20
C LEU A 506 26.25 17.58 -5.91
N THR A 507 26.13 17.09 -7.14
CA THR A 507 24.87 17.14 -7.89
C THR A 507 24.59 15.79 -8.53
N TRP A 508 23.33 15.36 -8.53
CA TRP A 508 22.90 14.13 -9.19
C TRP A 508 21.50 14.31 -9.76
N VAL A 509 21.09 13.37 -10.61
CA VAL A 509 19.77 13.38 -11.25
C VAL A 509 18.91 12.28 -10.61
N GLY A 510 17.70 12.65 -10.22
CA GLY A 510 16.71 11.74 -9.64
C GLY A 510 15.30 12.09 -10.10
N THR A 511 14.29 11.39 -9.59
CA THR A 511 12.87 11.81 -9.73
C THR A 511 12.46 12.64 -8.53
N TYR A 512 11.51 13.56 -8.66
CA TYR A 512 11.07 14.37 -7.50
C TYR A 512 10.05 13.65 -6.61
N LYS A 513 9.41 12.57 -7.11
CA LYS A 513 8.47 11.68 -6.40
C LYS A 513 8.72 10.21 -6.78
N PRO A 514 8.26 9.24 -5.97
CA PRO A 514 8.47 7.81 -6.28
C PRO A 514 7.75 7.32 -7.55
N TRP A 515 6.59 7.89 -7.88
CA TRP A 515 5.72 7.46 -8.99
C TRP A 515 5.79 8.39 -10.22
N THR A 516 6.77 9.29 -10.30
CA THR A 516 6.98 10.16 -11.46
C THR A 516 8.19 9.72 -12.26
N ASP A 517 8.13 9.92 -13.58
CA ASP A 517 9.26 9.70 -14.49
C ASP A 517 10.07 10.97 -14.74
N GLU A 518 9.54 12.14 -14.33
CA GLU A 518 10.20 13.44 -14.49
C GLU A 518 11.51 13.47 -13.70
N LYS A 519 12.60 13.75 -14.40
CA LYS A 519 13.93 13.85 -13.81
C LYS A 519 14.19 15.28 -13.37
N VAL A 520 14.79 15.45 -12.20
CA VAL A 520 15.22 16.73 -11.66
C VAL A 520 16.62 16.61 -11.08
N TYR A 521 17.34 17.72 -11.01
CA TYR A 521 18.63 17.78 -10.32
C TYR A 521 18.42 17.96 -8.83
N PHE A 522 19.25 17.25 -8.08
CA PHE A 522 19.46 17.45 -6.66
C PHE A 522 20.86 18.00 -6.44
N LEU A 523 21.02 18.82 -5.41
CA LEU A 523 22.30 19.43 -5.05
C LEU A 523 22.50 19.38 -3.53
N GLU A 524 23.71 19.00 -3.12
CA GLU A 524 24.18 19.15 -1.74
C GLU A 524 25.53 19.85 -1.74
N THR A 525 25.70 20.81 -0.83
CA THR A 525 26.94 21.58 -0.67
C THR A 525 27.21 21.81 0.81
N LEU A 526 28.48 22.01 1.19
CA LEU A 526 28.90 22.25 2.58
C LEU A 526 28.67 23.70 3.07
N ASP A 527 28.15 24.55 2.19
CA ASP A 527 27.74 25.93 2.48
C ASP A 527 26.41 26.27 1.76
N PRO A 528 25.28 25.70 2.19
CA PRO A 528 24.00 25.94 1.53
C PRO A 528 23.28 27.16 2.09
N THR A 529 22.56 27.84 1.20
CA THR A 529 21.65 28.91 1.60
C THR A 529 20.48 28.34 2.40
N GLY A 530 20.24 28.84 3.61
CA GLY A 530 19.09 28.43 4.45
C GLY A 530 19.42 27.44 5.57
N ASP A 531 20.71 27.16 5.79
CA ASP A 531 21.20 26.37 6.92
C ASP A 531 20.90 27.04 8.27
N GLU A 532 20.58 26.23 9.29
CA GLU A 532 20.43 26.67 10.67
C GLU A 532 21.73 26.53 11.48
N ASN A 533 22.73 25.81 10.94
CA ASN A 533 24.05 25.70 11.56
C ASN A 533 24.89 26.96 11.27
N GLU A 534 25.33 27.64 12.32
CA GLU A 534 26.22 28.81 12.20
C GLU A 534 27.70 28.41 12.05
N GLU A 535 28.05 27.13 12.23
CA GLU A 535 29.42 26.64 12.09
C GLU A 535 29.86 26.52 10.62
N PRO A 536 30.94 27.21 10.21
CA PRO A 536 31.48 27.06 8.86
C PRO A 536 31.84 25.59 8.52
N TYR A 537 31.48 25.15 7.30
CA TYR A 537 31.71 23.80 6.75
C TYR A 537 30.92 22.63 7.38
N ASN A 538 30.01 22.93 8.32
CA ASN A 538 29.08 21.95 8.85
C ASN A 538 27.67 22.43 8.58
N THR A 539 26.86 21.61 7.91
CA THR A 539 25.54 22.03 7.48
C THR A 539 24.46 20.98 7.73
N SER A 540 23.26 21.44 8.11
CA SER A 540 22.05 20.62 8.03
C SER A 540 20.89 21.48 7.57
N ILE A 541 20.39 21.16 6.37
CA ILE A 541 19.32 21.93 5.73
C ILE A 541 18.16 21.03 5.35
N ILE A 542 16.96 21.57 5.52
CA ILE A 542 15.71 21.03 4.98
C ILE A 542 15.41 21.82 3.71
N VAL A 543 15.65 21.19 2.56
CA VAL A 543 15.33 21.80 1.26
C VAL A 543 13.85 21.60 0.94
N HIS A 544 13.29 20.46 1.35
CA HIS A 544 11.87 20.18 1.24
C HIS A 544 11.42 19.29 2.39
N ASP A 545 10.41 19.76 3.15
CA ASP A 545 9.91 19.15 4.38
C ASP A 545 9.60 17.64 4.27
N LEU A 546 9.13 17.20 3.10
CA LEU A 546 8.76 15.81 2.83
C LEU A 546 9.82 14.97 2.10
N TRP A 547 10.73 15.59 1.35
CA TRP A 547 11.47 14.87 0.30
C TRP A 547 12.99 14.94 0.45
N PHE A 548 13.50 16.03 1.00
CA PHE A 548 14.92 16.33 0.89
C PHE A 548 15.43 17.10 2.10
N ARG A 549 16.10 16.37 2.98
CA ARG A 549 16.92 16.88 4.08
C ARG A 549 18.31 16.26 3.95
N TYR A 550 19.33 17.04 4.26
CA TYR A 550 20.68 16.49 4.33
C TYR A 550 21.49 17.06 5.49
N GLU A 551 22.57 16.36 5.78
CA GLU A 551 23.56 16.72 6.78
C GLU A 551 24.92 16.43 6.17
N ALA A 552 25.80 17.42 6.21
CA ALA A 552 27.18 17.27 5.79
C ALA A 552 28.10 17.94 6.81
N LYS A 553 29.24 17.29 7.09
CA LYS A 553 30.21 17.76 8.08
C LYS A 553 31.61 17.72 7.52
N ALA A 554 32.43 18.69 7.92
CA ALA A 554 33.85 18.67 7.66
C ALA A 554 34.63 18.52 8.97
N PHE A 555 35.65 17.67 8.94
CA PHE A 555 36.57 17.45 10.04
C PHE A 555 37.97 17.86 9.58
N PHE A 556 38.48 18.91 10.23
CA PHE A 556 39.82 19.42 9.99
C PHE A 556 40.69 19.17 11.22
N HIS A 557 41.72 18.34 11.07
CA HIS A 557 42.66 18.04 12.16
C HIS A 557 44.09 18.37 11.74
N LYS A 558 44.79 19.19 12.51
CA LYS A 558 46.23 19.42 12.31
C LYS A 558 46.97 18.16 12.77
N ILE A 559 47.62 17.44 11.85
CA ILE A 559 48.22 16.11 12.11
C ILE A 559 49.58 16.24 12.79
N ALA A 560 50.41 17.21 12.40
CA ALA A 560 51.72 17.45 13.01
C ALA A 560 52.17 18.92 12.88
N GLU A 561 52.86 19.43 13.90
CA GLU A 561 53.77 20.60 13.81
C GLU A 561 55.14 20.19 13.25
N ASP A 562 55.40 18.88 13.20
CA ASP A 562 56.66 18.26 12.81
C ASP A 562 56.60 17.78 11.35
N SER A 563 56.10 18.60 10.43
CA SER A 563 56.33 18.35 9.01
C SER A 563 57.84 18.13 8.81
N PRO A 564 58.31 17.25 7.90
CA PRO A 564 59.75 17.03 7.68
C PRO A 564 60.52 18.31 7.32
N MET A 565 59.83 19.44 7.14
CA MET A 565 60.34 20.75 6.79
C MET A 565 59.77 21.82 7.74
N ASP A 566 60.63 22.61 8.38
CA ASP A 566 60.27 23.59 9.40
C ASP A 566 59.28 24.66 8.87
N ASN A 567 58.33 25.11 9.69
CA ASN A 567 57.32 26.13 9.35
C ASN A 567 56.25 25.70 8.31
N LEU A 568 56.11 24.40 8.04
CA LEU A 568 55.01 23.82 7.27
C LEU A 568 54.02 23.09 8.18
N VAL A 569 52.77 22.98 7.74
CA VAL A 569 51.71 22.28 8.47
C VAL A 569 50.99 21.27 7.59
N GLU A 570 50.65 20.13 8.18
CA GLU A 570 49.85 19.09 7.55
C GLU A 570 48.48 18.97 8.22
N TYR A 571 47.46 18.73 7.39
CA TYR A 571 46.07 18.61 7.82
C TYR A 571 45.50 17.25 7.43
N GLU A 572 44.53 16.81 8.21
CA GLU A 572 43.44 15.96 7.74
C GLU A 572 42.30 16.86 7.30
N ALA A 573 41.83 16.71 6.07
CA ALA A 573 40.70 17.44 5.51
C ALA A 573 39.64 16.44 5.04
N LYS A 574 38.76 16.04 5.97
CA LYS A 574 37.74 15.02 5.75
C LYS A 574 36.37 15.70 5.58
N TYR A 575 35.67 15.40 4.51
CA TYR A 575 34.33 15.92 4.22
C TYR A 575 33.36 14.75 4.13
N VAL A 576 32.27 14.82 4.89
CA VAL A 576 31.36 13.70 5.10
C VAL A 576 29.95 14.11 4.73
N PHE A 577 29.35 13.43 3.75
CA PHE A 577 27.96 13.57 3.36
C PHE A 577 27.18 12.34 3.83
N TYR A 578 26.20 12.54 4.71
CA TYR A 578 25.46 11.46 5.35
C TYR A 578 24.21 11.07 4.55
N LYS A 579 23.85 9.78 4.62
CA LYS A 579 22.61 9.22 4.05
C LYS A 579 22.43 9.58 2.57
N MET A 580 23.48 9.39 1.78
CA MET A 580 23.50 9.62 0.34
C MET A 580 22.95 8.39 -0.41
N PRO A 581 22.20 8.57 -1.51
CA PRO A 581 21.79 7.44 -2.33
C PRO A 581 22.98 6.84 -3.09
N PRO A 582 22.97 5.54 -3.43
CA PRO A 582 23.89 4.99 -4.42
C PRO A 582 23.54 5.55 -5.79
N ALA A 583 24.30 6.54 -6.25
CA ALA A 583 23.99 7.33 -7.44
C ALA A 583 25.26 7.77 -8.18
N ILE A 584 25.05 8.48 -9.29
CA ILE A 584 26.12 9.10 -10.06
C ILE A 584 26.16 10.58 -9.75
N TYR A 585 27.32 11.06 -9.33
CA TYR A 585 27.52 12.40 -8.82
C TYR A 585 28.43 13.21 -9.74
N ASN A 586 28.03 14.44 -10.01
CA ASN A 586 28.91 15.50 -10.49
C ASN A 586 29.42 16.27 -9.27
N ILE A 587 30.73 16.43 -9.18
CA ILE A 587 31.43 16.97 -8.02
C ILE A 587 32.15 18.25 -8.47
N THR A 588 31.90 19.36 -7.78
CA THR A 588 32.64 20.61 -7.99
C THR A 588 33.28 21.04 -6.69
N VAL A 589 34.57 21.32 -6.72
CA VAL A 589 35.31 21.83 -5.56
C VAL A 589 35.73 23.26 -5.83
N THR A 590 35.45 24.15 -4.89
CA THR A 590 35.76 25.58 -4.99
C THR A 590 36.57 26.07 -3.79
N THR A 591 37.37 27.10 -3.99
CA THR A 591 37.97 27.86 -2.89
C THR A 591 36.89 28.65 -2.16
N VAL A 592 37.01 28.77 -0.85
CA VAL A 592 36.16 29.59 0.00
C VAL A 592 36.92 30.85 0.37
N THR A 593 36.46 31.98 -0.18
CA THR A 593 37.11 33.27 0.05
C THR A 593 36.18 34.28 0.70
N GLU A 594 34.98 33.93 1.15
CA GLU A 594 34.09 34.91 1.74
C GLU A 594 34.59 35.48 3.08
N LYS A 595 34.15 36.70 3.41
CA LYS A 595 34.60 37.42 4.60
C LYS A 595 34.31 36.65 5.89
N ALA A 596 33.16 36.00 6.00
CA ALA A 596 32.78 35.24 7.20
C ALA A 596 33.81 34.14 7.53
N TYR A 597 34.20 33.36 6.52
CA TYR A 597 35.22 32.32 6.66
C TYR A 597 36.61 32.89 6.96
N ARG A 598 36.97 34.04 6.36
CA ARG A 598 38.24 34.73 6.66
C ARG A 598 38.31 35.18 8.11
N ASP A 599 37.25 35.82 8.59
CA ASP A 599 37.16 36.36 9.96
C ASP A 599 37.16 35.21 10.99
N ALA A 600 36.60 34.04 10.62
CA ALA A 600 36.63 32.82 11.42
C ALA A 600 37.96 32.02 11.31
N GLY A 601 38.91 32.44 10.47
CA GLY A 601 40.21 31.77 10.30
C GLY A 601 40.16 30.44 9.54
N VAL A 602 39.06 30.17 8.84
CA VAL A 602 38.77 28.92 8.12
C VAL A 602 38.51 29.15 6.62
N ALA A 603 39.02 30.25 6.06
CA ALA A 603 39.07 30.42 4.61
C ALA A 603 40.09 29.47 3.98
N THR A 604 39.96 29.22 2.67
CA THR A 604 40.92 28.39 1.93
C THR A 604 42.36 28.89 2.16
N PRO A 605 43.32 27.98 2.38
CA PRO A 605 44.71 28.39 2.54
C PRO A 605 45.20 29.19 1.31
N ALA A 606 46.21 30.03 1.54
CA ALA A 606 46.74 30.96 0.55
C ALA A 606 45.73 32.03 0.05
N TYR A 607 44.63 32.30 0.77
CA TYR A 607 43.66 33.33 0.35
C TYR A 607 44.27 34.73 0.21
N SER A 608 45.39 35.06 0.88
CA SER A 608 46.07 36.36 0.66
C SER A 608 46.63 36.50 -0.75
N LYS A 609 46.90 35.35 -1.41
CA LYS A 609 47.33 35.24 -2.81
C LYS A 609 46.12 35.04 -3.73
N TRP A 610 45.11 34.35 -3.24
CA TRP A 610 43.87 34.04 -3.97
C TRP A 610 42.63 34.64 -3.27
N PRO A 611 42.49 35.98 -3.23
CA PRO A 611 41.35 36.60 -2.54
C PRO A 611 40.05 36.56 -3.36
N GLY A 612 40.08 35.95 -4.55
CA GLY A 612 39.09 36.13 -5.62
C GLY A 612 39.16 37.52 -6.26
N ARG A 613 38.79 37.65 -7.54
CA ARG A 613 38.72 38.96 -8.23
C ARG A 613 37.38 39.61 -7.91
N THR A 614 37.42 40.84 -7.41
CA THR A 614 36.21 41.63 -7.14
C THR A 614 36.00 42.76 -8.15
N ASP A 615 36.99 43.01 -9.00
CA ASP A 615 37.03 44.11 -9.96
C ASP A 615 36.61 43.70 -11.39
N MET A 616 36.65 42.40 -11.71
CA MET A 616 36.22 41.88 -13.00
C MET A 616 35.77 40.42 -12.91
N GLU A 617 34.86 40.02 -13.79
CA GLU A 617 34.39 38.65 -13.93
C GLU A 617 35.52 37.71 -14.38
N VAL A 618 35.56 36.52 -13.80
CA VAL A 618 36.51 35.47 -14.11
C VAL A 618 35.77 34.14 -14.35
N PRO A 619 35.91 33.49 -15.52
CA PRO A 619 35.10 32.30 -15.86
C PRO A 619 35.28 31.07 -14.96
N TYR A 620 36.40 30.98 -14.24
CA TYR A 620 36.70 29.90 -13.30
C TYR A 620 36.50 30.33 -11.84
N GLU A 621 35.94 31.52 -11.59
CA GLU A 621 35.38 31.90 -10.30
C GLU A 621 33.85 31.84 -10.44
N ILE A 622 33.20 30.98 -9.68
CA ILE A 622 31.77 30.67 -9.85
C ILE A 622 31.04 30.61 -8.51
N LYS A 623 29.73 30.85 -8.57
CA LYS A 623 28.76 30.38 -7.58
C LYS A 623 27.76 29.48 -8.29
N ILE A 624 27.28 28.47 -7.60
CA ILE A 624 26.24 27.58 -8.12
C ILE A 624 24.96 27.97 -7.41
N ASP A 625 24.04 28.57 -8.16
CA ASP A 625 22.71 28.88 -7.67
C ASP A 625 21.80 27.68 -8.01
N TRP A 626 21.08 27.19 -7.02
CA TRP A 626 20.16 26.07 -7.21
C TRP A 626 18.99 26.21 -6.26
N THR A 627 17.80 25.89 -6.78
CA THR A 627 16.57 25.84 -6.01
C THR A 627 15.84 24.57 -6.34
N TRP A 628 15.17 24.00 -5.35
CA TRP A 628 14.28 22.86 -5.56
C TRP A 628 13.19 23.19 -6.59
N ALA A 629 12.95 22.26 -7.51
CA ALA A 629 11.86 22.34 -8.46
C ALA A 629 11.31 20.95 -8.81
N GLU A 630 10.06 20.90 -9.28
CA GLU A 630 9.41 19.67 -9.75
C GLU A 630 9.56 19.45 -11.27
N ASN A 631 10.17 20.38 -12.00
CA ASN A 631 10.45 20.28 -13.43
C ASN A 631 11.96 20.22 -13.68
N TYR A 632 12.39 19.48 -14.71
CA TYR A 632 13.80 19.37 -15.08
C TYR A 632 14.46 20.74 -15.29
N GLU A 633 13.89 21.57 -16.17
CA GLU A 633 14.48 22.86 -16.57
C GLU A 633 14.71 23.82 -15.38
N ASP A 634 13.73 23.88 -14.48
CA ASP A 634 13.78 24.74 -13.29
C ASP A 634 14.73 24.20 -12.20
N SER A 635 15.04 22.90 -12.24
CA SER A 635 15.92 22.24 -11.26
C SER A 635 17.40 22.32 -11.64
N VAL A 636 17.75 22.70 -12.87
CA VAL A 636 19.14 22.68 -13.35
C VAL A 636 19.99 23.67 -12.54
N PRO A 637 21.12 23.24 -11.93
CA PRO A 637 22.01 24.17 -11.23
C PRO A 637 22.57 25.23 -12.19
N GLU A 638 22.37 26.49 -11.86
CA GLU A 638 22.84 27.62 -12.66
C GLU A 638 24.24 28.06 -12.20
N ILE A 639 25.16 28.15 -13.15
CA ILE A 639 26.51 28.67 -12.88
C ILE A 639 26.48 30.18 -13.06
N ARG A 640 26.66 30.89 -11.95
CA ARG A 640 26.78 32.34 -11.95
C ARG A 640 28.25 32.72 -11.89
N THR A 641 28.67 33.66 -12.75
CA THR A 641 30.02 34.25 -12.82
C THR A 641 30.03 35.75 -12.44
N THR A 642 28.85 36.35 -12.21
CA THR A 642 28.71 37.79 -11.93
C THR A 642 27.75 38.07 -10.76
N PRO A 643 27.84 39.25 -10.11
CA PRO A 643 28.93 40.23 -10.22
C PRO A 643 30.20 39.73 -9.51
N ALA A 644 31.37 40.20 -9.95
CA ALA A 644 32.68 39.73 -9.48
C ALA A 644 32.88 39.88 -7.96
N ASP A 645 32.31 40.91 -7.34
CA ASP A 645 32.39 41.12 -5.89
C ASP A 645 31.55 40.12 -5.06
N LYS A 646 30.75 39.29 -5.72
CA LYS A 646 29.91 38.23 -5.14
C LYS A 646 30.24 36.84 -5.66
N VAL A 647 31.02 36.75 -6.73
CA VAL A 647 31.39 35.51 -7.39
C VAL A 647 32.89 35.48 -7.56
N ASN A 648 33.56 34.98 -6.54
CA ASN A 648 35.00 35.08 -6.40
C ASN A 648 35.61 33.78 -5.85
N ASP A 649 34.85 32.68 -5.91
CA ASP A 649 35.25 31.35 -5.47
C ASP A 649 35.77 30.54 -6.67
N ARG A 650 37.07 30.28 -6.67
CA ARG A 650 37.74 29.60 -7.78
C ARG A 650 37.41 28.12 -7.81
N VAL A 651 37.04 27.59 -8.98
CA VAL A 651 36.93 26.16 -9.23
C VAL A 651 38.33 25.55 -9.24
N VAL A 652 38.56 24.61 -8.32
CA VAL A 652 39.85 23.91 -8.16
C VAL A 652 39.74 22.42 -8.46
N LEU A 653 38.53 21.91 -8.69
CA LEU A 653 38.28 20.58 -9.27
C LEU A 653 36.87 20.54 -9.85
N ARG A 654 36.71 19.84 -10.96
CA ARG A 654 35.39 19.51 -11.51
C ARG A 654 35.40 18.09 -12.05
N ILE A 655 34.45 17.28 -11.57
CA ILE A 655 34.23 15.89 -11.98
C ILE A 655 32.80 15.77 -12.49
N PHE A 656 32.66 15.21 -13.67
CA PHE A 656 31.38 14.91 -14.29
C PHE A 656 31.16 13.40 -14.26
N GLY A 657 30.50 12.89 -13.21
CA GLY A 657 30.04 11.50 -13.19
C GLY A 657 28.97 11.23 -14.26
N SER A 658 28.17 12.24 -14.61
CA SER A 658 27.18 12.16 -15.68
C SER A 658 27.05 13.44 -16.51
N MET A 659 26.72 13.28 -17.79
CA MET A 659 26.36 14.36 -18.72
C MET A 659 24.90 14.17 -19.14
N GLY A 660 24.00 15.05 -18.68
CA GLY A 660 22.57 14.93 -18.97
C GLY A 660 21.94 13.62 -18.45
N GLY A 661 22.46 13.07 -17.35
CA GLY A 661 22.03 11.79 -16.78
C GLY A 661 22.69 10.55 -17.40
N ILE A 662 23.50 10.70 -18.45
CA ILE A 662 24.28 9.60 -19.04
C ILE A 662 25.59 9.45 -18.26
N PRO A 663 25.91 8.24 -17.72
CA PRO A 663 27.16 8.00 -17.00
C PRO A 663 28.39 8.27 -17.85
N VAL A 664 29.36 9.02 -17.32
CA VAL A 664 30.67 9.23 -17.97
C VAL A 664 31.56 8.02 -17.68
N THR A 665 31.49 7.04 -18.58
CA THR A 665 32.24 5.77 -18.57
C THR A 665 32.73 5.46 -19.98
N THR A 666 33.71 4.55 -20.09
CA THR A 666 34.29 4.12 -21.39
C THR A 666 33.27 3.39 -22.29
N GLU A 667 32.13 2.99 -21.74
CA GLU A 667 31.00 2.44 -22.50
C GLU A 667 30.22 3.50 -23.27
N ASN A 668 30.15 4.73 -22.73
CA ASN A 668 29.32 5.81 -23.27
C ASN A 668 30.15 6.92 -23.94
N PHE A 669 31.41 7.09 -23.54
CA PHE A 669 32.31 8.14 -24.00
C PHE A 669 33.71 7.57 -24.32
N PRO A 670 34.48 8.21 -25.23
CA PRO A 670 35.87 7.88 -25.46
C PRO A 670 36.72 7.90 -24.18
N GLU A 671 37.69 6.99 -24.07
CA GLU A 671 38.53 6.81 -22.88
C GLU A 671 39.23 8.10 -22.43
N TRP A 672 39.87 8.83 -23.35
CA TRP A 672 40.49 10.13 -23.07
C TRP A 672 39.51 11.16 -22.46
N LEU A 673 38.23 11.15 -22.87
CA LEU A 673 37.21 12.04 -22.29
C LEU A 673 36.79 11.57 -20.89
N VAL A 674 36.74 10.27 -20.66
CA VAL A 674 36.40 9.70 -19.35
C VAL A 674 37.49 10.01 -18.35
N ASP A 675 38.75 9.88 -18.73
CA ASP A 675 39.90 10.23 -17.88
C ASP A 675 39.95 11.73 -17.59
N ALA A 676 39.58 12.56 -18.57
CA ALA A 676 39.49 14.01 -18.41
C ALA A 676 38.33 14.45 -17.49
N TRP A 677 37.14 13.88 -17.69
CA TRP A 677 35.91 14.36 -17.03
C TRP A 677 35.58 13.62 -15.74
N ASN A 678 35.96 12.35 -15.63
CA ASN A 678 35.65 11.48 -14.50
C ASN A 678 36.84 10.57 -14.16
N PRO A 679 38.01 11.16 -13.82
CA PRO A 679 39.20 10.39 -13.52
C PRO A 679 38.93 9.37 -12.41
N ASP A 680 39.49 8.16 -12.57
CA ASP A 680 39.31 7.01 -11.68
C ASP A 680 37.83 6.61 -11.43
N GLY A 681 36.89 7.10 -12.26
CA GLY A 681 35.46 6.89 -12.07
C GLY A 681 34.92 7.45 -10.75
N ILE A 682 35.55 8.50 -10.19
CA ILE A 682 35.20 9.05 -8.87
C ILE A 682 33.71 9.39 -8.75
N GLY A 683 33.09 9.92 -9.81
CA GLY A 683 31.66 10.27 -9.84
C GLY A 683 30.69 9.08 -9.82
N ILE A 684 31.14 7.84 -10.08
CA ILE A 684 30.25 6.66 -10.16
C ILE A 684 30.10 5.97 -8.79
N ARG A 685 29.22 6.47 -7.91
CA ARG A 685 29.01 5.91 -6.55
C ARG A 685 27.76 5.02 -6.46
N THR A 686 27.58 4.12 -7.43
CA THR A 686 26.40 3.24 -7.54
C THR A 686 26.52 1.92 -6.76
N ALA A 687 27.69 1.60 -6.19
CA ALA A 687 27.91 0.36 -5.45
C ALA A 687 26.99 0.25 -4.22
N LEU A 688 26.44 -0.93 -3.92
CA LEU A 688 25.56 -1.13 -2.76
C LEU A 688 26.40 -1.38 -1.49
N VAL A 689 27.04 -0.32 -1.00
CA VAL A 689 27.92 -0.33 0.19
C VAL A 689 27.55 0.81 1.13
N CYS A 690 27.91 0.66 2.40
CA CYS A 690 27.52 1.61 3.45
C CYS A 690 28.41 2.84 3.56
N GLU A 691 29.67 2.73 3.15
CA GLU A 691 30.62 3.83 3.21
C GLU A 691 31.50 3.78 1.97
N GLU A 692 31.77 4.95 1.39
CA GLU A 692 32.75 5.09 0.32
C GLU A 692 33.67 6.26 0.59
N GLU A 693 34.97 5.96 0.55
CA GLU A 693 36.04 6.94 0.71
C GLU A 693 36.70 7.24 -0.63
N LYS A 694 36.82 8.53 -0.98
CA LYS A 694 37.46 8.99 -2.21
C LYS A 694 38.34 10.21 -2.01
N THR A 695 39.47 10.22 -2.70
CA THR A 695 40.38 11.37 -2.75
C THR A 695 40.09 12.22 -3.97
N LEU A 696 39.81 13.50 -3.73
CA LEU A 696 39.59 14.54 -4.72
C LEU A 696 40.91 15.29 -4.95
N ARG A 697 41.61 14.92 -6.03
CA ARG A 697 42.86 15.56 -6.45
C ARG A 697 42.55 16.91 -7.07
N THR A 698 42.83 17.99 -6.35
CA THR A 698 42.59 19.35 -6.84
C THR A 698 43.67 19.78 -7.81
N TRP A 699 43.39 20.82 -8.60
CA TRP A 699 44.36 21.44 -9.49
C TRP A 699 45.33 22.39 -8.74
N ALA A 700 45.89 21.90 -7.64
CA ALA A 700 47.01 22.53 -6.92
C ALA A 700 48.30 21.85 -7.35
N HIS A 701 49.27 22.65 -7.82
CA HIS A 701 50.46 22.15 -8.50
C HIS A 701 51.77 22.57 -7.82
N ASP A 702 52.79 21.76 -8.04
CA ASP A 702 54.20 22.09 -7.79
C ASP A 702 54.92 22.39 -9.11
N PHE A 703 55.98 23.20 -9.07
CA PHE A 703 56.86 23.41 -10.23
C PHE A 703 58.27 22.94 -9.98
N TRP A 704 59.00 22.72 -11.06
CA TRP A 704 60.45 22.61 -11.05
C TRP A 704 61.03 23.67 -11.96
N ILE A 705 61.94 24.51 -11.47
CA ILE A 705 62.56 25.57 -12.27
C ILE A 705 64.06 25.31 -12.36
N ARG A 706 64.60 25.40 -13.58
CA ARG A 706 66.04 25.24 -13.85
C ARG A 706 66.62 26.51 -14.48
N VAL A 707 67.72 27.02 -13.94
CA VAL A 707 68.57 28.01 -14.63
C VAL A 707 69.46 27.26 -15.61
N VAL A 708 69.41 27.62 -16.90
CA VAL A 708 70.20 26.94 -17.95
C VAL A 708 71.49 27.68 -18.30
N ASP A 709 71.62 28.95 -17.91
CA ASP A 709 72.75 29.79 -18.28
C ASP A 709 73.70 29.99 -17.09
N GLU A 710 74.93 29.48 -17.26
CA GLU A 710 75.96 29.49 -16.22
C GLU A 710 76.46 30.90 -15.87
N GLU A 711 76.32 31.88 -16.78
CA GLU A 711 76.80 33.25 -16.59
C GLU A 711 76.18 33.91 -15.35
N TYR A 712 74.96 33.48 -14.98
CA TYR A 712 74.15 34.10 -13.92
C TYR A 712 74.22 33.37 -12.57
N LEU A 713 74.98 32.26 -12.46
CA LEU A 713 75.06 31.47 -11.22
C LEU A 713 75.80 32.18 -10.08
N ASN A 714 76.91 32.84 -10.40
CA ASN A 714 77.75 33.52 -9.40
C ASN A 714 77.04 34.69 -8.71
N THR A 715 76.11 35.32 -9.44
CA THR A 715 75.38 36.51 -8.98
C THR A 715 73.95 36.17 -8.56
N GLY A 716 73.39 35.09 -9.09
CA GLY A 716 72.07 34.54 -8.80
C GLY A 716 70.95 35.16 -9.62
N VAL A 717 69.93 34.34 -9.94
CA VAL A 717 68.70 34.75 -10.63
C VAL A 717 67.61 34.95 -9.58
N LYS A 718 67.00 36.14 -9.55
CA LYS A 718 65.86 36.41 -8.66
C LYS A 718 64.57 36.12 -9.41
N LEU A 719 63.79 35.18 -8.92
CA LEU A 719 62.50 34.79 -9.47
C LEU A 719 61.36 35.47 -8.71
N SER A 720 60.37 36.00 -9.41
CA SER A 720 59.06 36.35 -8.84
C SER A 720 57.94 35.79 -9.71
N ILE A 721 56.88 35.29 -9.09
CA ILE A 721 55.70 34.80 -9.80
C ILE A 721 54.50 35.65 -9.37
N LEU A 722 53.79 36.22 -10.34
CA LEU A 722 52.58 37.01 -10.17
C LEU A 722 51.39 36.22 -10.71
N ASN A 723 50.36 35.97 -9.91
CA ASN A 723 49.16 35.26 -10.37
C ASN A 723 48.17 36.20 -11.09
N ASP A 724 47.14 35.60 -11.70
CA ASP A 724 46.02 36.29 -12.35
C ASP A 724 45.13 37.11 -11.40
N ASN A 725 45.28 36.95 -10.09
CA ASN A 725 44.72 37.83 -9.06
C ASN A 725 45.59 39.07 -8.78
N GLY A 726 46.68 39.26 -9.53
CA GLY A 726 47.60 40.38 -9.39
C GLY A 726 48.40 40.34 -8.08
N LYS A 727 48.57 39.15 -7.48
CA LYS A 727 49.30 38.93 -6.24
C LYS A 727 50.60 38.18 -6.51
N TYR A 728 51.69 38.62 -5.89
CA TYR A 728 52.95 37.89 -5.94
C TYR A 728 52.90 36.68 -5.01
N MET A 729 53.26 35.51 -5.54
CA MET A 729 53.33 34.24 -4.82
C MET A 729 54.51 34.25 -3.83
N ASN A 730 54.35 33.62 -2.67
CA ASN A 730 55.42 33.46 -1.70
C ASN A 730 56.16 32.15 -1.92
N PHE A 731 57.46 32.08 -1.70
CA PHE A 731 58.21 30.84 -1.87
C PHE A 731 58.60 30.22 -0.54
N TYR A 732 58.52 28.91 -0.48
CA TYR A 732 59.16 28.10 0.56
C TYR A 732 60.46 27.53 0.01
N ASP A 733 61.57 27.81 0.67
CA ASP A 733 62.88 27.27 0.34
C ASP A 733 63.04 25.90 0.99
N ILE A 734 62.96 24.87 0.14
CA ILE A 734 63.08 23.46 0.54
C ILE A 734 64.46 23.17 1.16
N GLY A 735 65.53 23.83 0.71
CA GLY A 735 66.88 23.56 1.21
C GLY A 735 67.15 24.21 2.56
N ASN A 736 66.60 25.41 2.78
CA ASN A 736 66.75 26.17 4.03
C ASN A 736 65.58 26.00 5.00
N HIS A 737 64.56 25.21 4.64
CA HIS A 737 63.37 24.93 5.43
C HIS A 737 62.66 26.21 5.92
N THR A 738 62.55 27.22 5.04
CA THR A 738 62.05 28.55 5.46
C THR A 738 61.31 29.30 4.37
N TRP A 739 60.41 30.20 4.76
CA TRP A 739 59.69 31.08 3.86
C TRP A 739 60.56 32.28 3.44
N VAL A 740 60.80 32.45 2.15
CA VAL A 740 61.70 33.49 1.60
C VAL A 740 60.96 34.68 0.96
N GLY A 741 59.64 34.74 1.12
CA GLY A 741 58.80 35.85 0.64
C GLY A 741 58.51 35.77 -0.86
N SER A 742 58.28 36.91 -1.52
CA SER A 742 57.81 36.97 -2.92
C SER A 742 58.93 36.92 -3.97
N THR A 743 60.15 36.66 -3.56
CA THR A 743 61.30 36.56 -4.47
C THR A 743 62.19 35.40 -4.06
N TYR A 744 62.45 34.49 -4.99
CA TYR A 744 63.31 33.33 -4.77
C TYR A 744 64.67 33.55 -5.46
N LEU A 745 65.78 33.30 -4.76
CA LEU A 745 67.12 33.46 -5.33
C LEU A 745 67.69 32.11 -5.75
N ILE A 746 67.83 31.89 -7.07
CA ILE A 746 68.38 30.65 -7.62
C ILE A 746 69.86 30.85 -7.97
N LYS A 747 70.73 29.97 -7.48
CA LYS A 747 72.20 29.99 -7.73
C LYS A 747 72.73 28.63 -8.18
N THR A 748 71.85 27.76 -8.67
CA THR A 748 72.18 26.39 -9.10
C THR A 748 71.67 26.13 -10.50
N LEU A 749 72.33 25.21 -11.20
CA LEU A 749 71.88 24.62 -12.47
C LEU A 749 70.94 23.42 -12.24
N GLU A 750 70.80 22.96 -11.00
CA GLU A 750 69.89 21.87 -10.65
C GLU A 750 68.43 22.34 -10.69
N ASN A 751 67.52 21.37 -10.82
CA ASN A 751 66.09 21.63 -10.75
C ASN A 751 65.71 22.07 -9.34
N VAL A 752 65.16 23.28 -9.22
CA VAL A 752 64.61 23.78 -7.96
C VAL A 752 63.11 23.49 -7.92
N LYS A 753 62.68 22.62 -7.01
CA LYS A 753 61.25 22.39 -6.76
C LYS A 753 60.65 23.61 -6.03
N ILE A 754 59.58 24.16 -6.59
CA ILE A 754 58.75 25.21 -6.01
C ILE A 754 57.45 24.55 -5.56
N LEU A 755 57.34 24.37 -4.25
CA LEU A 755 56.28 23.61 -3.59
C LEU A 755 55.05 24.48 -3.32
N SER A 756 53.86 23.95 -3.60
CA SER A 756 52.63 24.38 -2.94
C SER A 756 52.67 23.89 -1.50
N ALA A 757 52.72 24.82 -0.55
CA ALA A 757 52.97 24.54 0.85
C ALA A 757 52.05 25.34 1.77
N LEU A 758 51.62 24.70 2.86
CA LEU A 758 50.80 25.31 3.90
C LEU A 758 51.69 25.92 4.97
N ASN A 759 51.55 27.22 5.22
CA ASN A 759 52.31 27.94 6.23
C ASN A 759 51.71 27.70 7.61
N GLU A 760 52.51 27.13 8.52
CA GLU A 760 52.07 26.78 9.86
C GLU A 760 51.64 28.00 10.70
N ALA A 761 52.40 29.10 10.61
CA ALA A 761 52.16 30.29 11.41
C ALA A 761 50.90 31.05 10.96
N ASN A 762 50.60 31.01 9.66
CA ASN A 762 49.43 31.68 9.10
C ASN A 762 49.03 31.08 7.74
N LEU A 763 47.96 30.29 7.73
CA LEU A 763 47.41 29.67 6.51
C LEU A 763 47.06 30.66 5.40
N SER A 764 46.77 31.93 5.72
CA SER A 764 46.52 32.95 4.70
C SER A 764 47.75 33.25 3.84
N LEU A 765 48.95 33.09 4.40
CA LEU A 765 50.24 33.38 3.77
C LEU A 765 50.87 32.17 3.10
N SER A 766 50.22 31.00 3.18
CA SER A 766 50.54 29.80 2.42
C SER A 766 50.70 30.11 0.94
N ASN A 767 51.35 29.20 0.22
CA ASN A 767 51.42 29.24 -1.23
C ASN A 767 50.76 27.99 -1.78
N ILE A 768 49.68 28.16 -2.52
CA ILE A 768 49.12 27.10 -3.35
C ILE A 768 49.05 27.65 -4.76
N PHE A 769 49.49 26.87 -5.74
CA PHE A 769 49.39 27.25 -7.12
C PHE A 769 48.21 26.55 -7.78
N TRP A 770 47.07 27.25 -7.78
CA TRP A 770 45.85 26.81 -8.45
C TRP A 770 45.97 26.90 -9.99
N ASN A 771 45.13 26.18 -10.72
CA ASN A 771 44.95 26.39 -12.16
C ASN A 771 44.65 27.88 -12.47
N GLY A 772 45.36 28.46 -13.44
CA GLY A 772 45.30 29.89 -13.73
C GLY A 772 46.51 30.43 -14.52
N SER A 773 46.48 31.74 -14.79
CA SER A 773 47.59 32.41 -15.49
C SER A 773 48.59 33.01 -14.50
N TYR A 774 49.88 32.90 -14.83
CA TYR A 774 51.00 33.35 -14.02
C TYR A 774 52.02 34.11 -14.86
N ARG A 775 52.46 35.26 -14.38
CA ARG A 775 53.61 35.97 -14.93
C ARG A 775 54.84 35.65 -14.10
N VAL A 776 55.80 35.00 -14.74
CA VAL A 776 57.08 34.65 -14.14
C VAL A 776 58.11 35.68 -14.59
N ALA A 777 58.72 36.38 -13.63
CA ALA A 777 59.79 37.33 -13.89
C ALA A 777 61.09 36.83 -13.26
N ALA A 778 62.12 36.74 -14.10
CA ALA A 778 63.49 36.45 -13.71
C ALA A 778 64.32 37.74 -13.81
N TYR A 779 64.76 38.25 -12.68
CA TYR A 779 65.63 39.42 -12.58
C TYR A 779 67.08 38.96 -12.49
N MET A 780 67.84 39.34 -13.51
CA MET A 780 69.28 39.13 -13.56
C MET A 780 69.99 40.29 -12.85
N THR A 781 71.11 40.00 -12.21
CA THR A 781 71.92 40.98 -11.46
C THR A 781 72.60 42.04 -12.32
N ASN A 782 72.70 41.81 -13.63
CA ASN A 782 73.14 42.81 -14.61
C ASN A 782 72.03 43.83 -14.96
N GLY A 783 70.87 43.78 -14.30
CA GLY A 783 69.76 44.71 -14.47
C GLY A 783 68.75 44.31 -15.55
N TYR A 784 69.00 43.21 -16.27
CA TYR A 784 68.05 42.67 -17.24
C TYR A 784 66.93 41.91 -16.51
N THR A 785 65.69 42.11 -16.97
CA THR A 785 64.53 41.36 -16.50
C THR A 785 63.97 40.60 -17.67
N ASN A 786 63.85 39.29 -17.54
CA ASN A 786 63.13 38.46 -18.49
C ASN A 786 61.77 38.11 -17.89
N THR A 787 60.70 38.39 -18.61
CA THR A 787 59.34 38.10 -18.17
C THR A 787 58.69 37.13 -19.14
N THR A 788 58.16 36.06 -18.60
CA THR A 788 57.43 35.04 -19.35
C THR A 788 56.05 34.90 -18.74
N ASP A 789 55.03 34.95 -19.58
CA ASP A 789 53.66 34.62 -19.18
C ASP A 789 53.46 33.11 -19.39
N ILE A 790 53.05 32.43 -18.33
CA ILE A 790 52.80 30.99 -18.24
C ILE A 790 51.33 30.78 -17.89
N MET A 791 50.66 29.87 -18.57
CA MET A 791 49.34 29.41 -18.18
C MET A 791 49.47 27.99 -17.63
N LEU A 792 49.01 27.79 -16.40
CA LEU A 792 48.87 26.46 -15.80
C LEU A 792 47.45 26.01 -16.00
N VAL A 793 47.28 24.81 -16.55
CA VAL A 793 45.98 24.34 -16.96
C VAL A 793 45.90 22.85 -16.70
N GLY A 794 44.80 22.44 -16.04
CA GLY A 794 44.68 21.11 -15.49
C GLY A 794 44.37 19.99 -16.50
N ASN A 795 43.80 20.29 -17.69
CA ASN A 795 43.45 19.27 -18.70
C ASN A 795 43.21 19.87 -20.09
N GLU A 796 43.89 19.28 -21.11
CA GLU A 796 43.91 19.37 -22.60
C GLU A 796 42.59 19.77 -23.32
N GLU A 797 41.45 19.31 -22.82
CA GLU A 797 40.21 19.34 -23.60
C GLU A 797 39.19 20.34 -23.05
N LEU A 798 39.27 20.66 -21.76
CA LEU A 798 38.35 21.60 -21.10
C LEU A 798 38.57 23.07 -21.52
N TRP A 799 39.82 23.51 -21.55
CA TRP A 799 40.31 24.83 -22.04
C TRP A 799 40.32 25.06 -23.56
N MET A 800 40.39 24.05 -24.45
CA MET A 800 40.24 24.28 -25.91
C MET A 800 38.84 24.79 -26.27
N THR A 801 37.87 24.59 -25.39
CA THR A 801 36.53 25.15 -25.50
C THR A 801 36.39 26.55 -24.87
N ASP A 802 37.41 27.07 -24.18
CA ASP A 802 37.38 28.44 -23.62
C ASP A 802 37.45 29.45 -24.77
N ARG A 803 36.40 30.29 -24.85
CA ARG A 803 36.24 31.40 -25.81
C ARG A 803 37.43 32.37 -25.87
N ARG A 804 38.31 32.38 -24.87
CA ARG A 804 39.52 33.21 -24.81
C ARG A 804 40.77 32.54 -25.35
N PHE A 805 40.77 31.23 -25.61
CA PHE A 805 41.92 30.51 -26.17
C PHE A 805 42.46 31.21 -27.43
N SER A 806 41.56 31.55 -28.35
CA SER A 806 41.87 32.31 -29.57
C SER A 806 42.41 33.73 -29.29
N SER A 807 41.95 34.38 -28.21
CA SER A 807 42.42 35.71 -27.81
C SER A 807 43.76 35.66 -27.07
N TRP A 808 44.06 34.58 -26.36
CA TRP A 808 45.32 34.38 -25.63
C TRP A 808 46.46 34.05 -26.58
N ILE A 809 46.22 33.16 -27.56
CA ILE A 809 47.16 32.91 -28.67
C ILE A 809 47.44 34.19 -29.45
N ALA A 810 46.44 35.06 -29.62
CA ALA A 810 46.59 36.29 -30.40
C ALA A 810 47.33 37.43 -29.67
N ASN A 811 47.30 37.48 -28.34
CA ASN A 811 47.79 38.65 -27.58
C ASN A 811 49.13 38.42 -26.84
N TYR A 812 49.61 37.19 -26.78
CA TYR A 812 50.77 36.85 -25.95
C TYR A 812 51.72 35.90 -26.68
N SER A 813 53.02 36.15 -26.56
CA SER A 813 54.05 35.13 -26.76
C SER A 813 54.08 34.20 -25.54
N THR A 814 53.00 33.42 -25.34
CA THR A 814 52.76 32.57 -24.15
C THR A 814 53.41 31.20 -24.29
N TYR A 815 53.90 30.66 -23.18
CA TYR A 815 54.23 29.24 -23.06
C TYR A 815 53.10 28.54 -22.30
N PHE A 816 52.54 27.47 -22.88
CA PHE A 816 51.57 26.61 -22.21
C PHE A 816 52.34 25.53 -21.44
N ALA A 817 52.06 25.37 -20.16
CA ALA A 817 52.47 24.17 -19.42
C ALA A 817 51.28 23.21 -19.45
N LEU A 818 51.37 22.24 -20.36
CA LEU A 818 50.38 21.19 -20.55
C LEU A 818 50.79 20.00 -19.68
N TYR A 819 49.88 19.51 -18.85
CA TYR A 819 50.11 18.31 -18.04
C TYR A 819 49.03 17.30 -18.38
N GLU A 820 49.39 16.35 -19.23
CA GLU A 820 48.71 15.06 -19.35
C GLU A 820 49.50 14.00 -18.57
N LEU A 821 48.81 12.94 -18.16
CA LEU A 821 49.50 11.69 -17.86
C LEU A 821 50.04 11.17 -19.21
N PRO A 822 51.34 10.82 -19.33
CA PRO A 822 51.92 10.46 -20.62
C PRO A 822 51.19 9.25 -21.24
N ASP A 823 50.85 9.35 -22.53
CA ASP A 823 50.27 8.26 -23.34
C ASP A 823 51.26 7.82 -24.43
N GLU A 824 51.04 6.64 -25.01
CA GLU A 824 51.93 6.02 -26.00
C GLU A 824 51.97 6.77 -27.35
N ASP A 825 51.01 7.68 -27.59
CA ASP A 825 50.79 8.39 -28.86
C ASP A 825 51.23 9.87 -28.88
N ASP A 826 51.89 10.38 -27.83
CA ASP A 826 52.34 11.77 -27.76
C ASP A 826 53.39 12.10 -28.86
N GLU A 827 53.01 12.90 -29.87
CA GLU A 827 53.88 13.30 -31.01
C GLU A 827 55.08 14.19 -30.60
N HIS A 828 55.17 14.62 -29.33
CA HIS A 828 56.21 15.53 -28.84
C HIS A 828 56.92 14.98 -27.61
N LEU A 829 58.12 14.42 -27.83
CA LEU A 829 59.07 14.10 -26.76
C LEU A 829 59.39 15.37 -25.95
N MET A 830 58.97 15.40 -24.68
CA MET A 830 59.39 16.40 -23.71
C MET A 830 60.92 16.44 -23.63
N TYR A 831 61.51 17.55 -24.07
CA TYR A 831 62.95 17.75 -23.97
C TYR A 831 63.35 17.83 -22.49
N ASP A 832 64.10 16.81 -22.06
CA ASP A 832 64.76 16.65 -20.77
C ASP A 832 63.84 16.27 -19.58
N VAL A 833 63.43 15.00 -19.59
CA VAL A 833 62.87 14.31 -18.42
C VAL A 833 64.00 14.04 -17.43
N GLY A 834 63.84 14.48 -16.18
CA GLY A 834 64.79 14.12 -15.10
C GLY A 834 64.87 12.60 -14.92
N SER A 835 65.92 12.10 -14.26
CA SER A 835 66.07 10.66 -13.96
C SER A 835 64.94 10.05 -13.11
N ASP A 836 63.99 10.88 -12.67
CA ASP A 836 62.80 10.57 -11.88
C ASP A 836 61.49 10.60 -12.69
N GLY A 837 61.53 10.83 -14.01
CA GLY A 837 60.33 10.79 -14.86
C GLY A 837 59.47 12.06 -14.85
N LYS A 838 59.92 13.17 -14.25
CA LYS A 838 59.16 14.44 -14.16
C LYS A 838 59.71 15.52 -15.10
N SER A 839 58.80 16.30 -15.71
CA SER A 839 59.11 17.39 -16.62
C SER A 839 59.81 18.55 -15.90
N VAL A 840 60.94 18.98 -16.43
CA VAL A 840 61.71 20.12 -15.94
C VAL A 840 61.26 21.38 -16.69
N LEU A 841 61.13 22.51 -15.99
CA LEU A 841 60.97 23.83 -16.62
C LEU A 841 62.36 24.43 -16.83
N PRO A 842 63.00 24.29 -18.01
CA PRO A 842 64.18 25.09 -18.33
C PRO A 842 63.77 26.55 -18.42
N ILE A 843 64.42 27.45 -17.69
CA ILE A 843 64.48 28.86 -18.08
C ILE A 843 65.18 28.85 -19.44
N PRO A 844 64.55 29.25 -20.56
CA PRO A 844 65.14 29.02 -21.86
C PRO A 844 66.31 29.98 -22.13
N VAL A 845 67.38 29.46 -22.76
CA VAL A 845 67.93 30.18 -23.91
C VAL A 845 66.82 30.17 -24.95
N ILE A 846 66.26 31.34 -25.20
CA ILE A 846 65.09 31.59 -26.03
C ILE A 846 65.36 31.09 -27.46
N MET A 847 64.56 30.13 -27.93
CA MET A 847 64.35 29.91 -29.37
C MET A 847 62.88 30.21 -29.71
N PRO A 848 62.61 31.16 -30.62
CA PRO A 848 61.25 31.62 -30.94
C PRO A 848 60.46 30.57 -31.73
N TYR A 849 59.21 30.35 -31.33
CA TYR A 849 58.17 29.89 -32.25
C TYR A 849 57.70 31.13 -33.04
N PHE A 850 58.27 31.34 -34.23
CA PHE A 850 57.78 32.34 -35.16
C PHE A 850 56.45 31.84 -35.74
N ALA A 851 55.36 32.57 -35.51
CA ALA A 851 54.27 32.60 -36.47
C ALA A 851 54.73 33.51 -37.62
N PRO A 852 55.07 33.01 -38.82
CA PRO A 852 55.48 33.88 -39.89
C PRO A 852 54.26 34.29 -40.73
N GLN A 853 54.25 35.55 -41.17
CA GLN A 853 53.69 35.83 -42.50
C GLN A 853 54.23 34.77 -43.47
N LEU A 854 53.35 34.04 -44.14
CA LEU A 854 53.71 32.89 -44.95
C LEU A 854 54.68 33.29 -46.09
N HIS A 855 55.96 32.99 -45.90
CA HIS A 855 56.92 32.73 -46.97
C HIS A 855 57.47 31.33 -46.73
N VAL A 856 57.13 30.43 -47.64
CA VAL A 856 57.53 29.03 -47.59
C VAL A 856 58.30 28.77 -48.87
N ASP A 857 59.64 28.82 -48.78
CA ASP A 857 60.54 28.24 -49.78
C ASP A 857 60.82 26.80 -49.35
N ILE A 858 60.35 25.82 -50.14
CA ILE A 858 60.61 24.40 -49.88
C ILE A 858 61.68 23.93 -50.85
N HIS A 859 62.82 23.49 -50.33
CA HIS A 859 63.81 22.72 -51.06
C HIS A 859 63.86 21.31 -50.51
N GLY A 860 63.50 20.31 -51.33
CA GLY A 860 63.62 18.91 -50.97
C GLY A 860 63.31 18.01 -52.16
N ILE A 861 64.29 17.19 -52.56
CA ILE A 861 64.13 16.16 -53.58
C ILE A 861 63.59 14.92 -52.88
N CYS A 862 62.36 14.51 -53.20
CA CYS A 862 61.82 13.22 -52.80
C CYS A 862 62.06 12.21 -53.93
N GLY A 863 62.73 11.10 -53.61
CA GLY A 863 62.77 9.93 -54.47
C GLY A 863 61.49 9.11 -54.33
N GLY A 864 60.93 8.66 -55.45
CA GLY A 864 59.79 7.74 -55.50
C GLY A 864 58.46 8.38 -55.90
N ASN A 865 57.69 7.68 -56.73
CA ASN A 865 56.63 8.21 -57.61
C ASN A 865 55.27 8.54 -56.97
N ASP A 866 55.19 8.86 -55.68
CA ASP A 866 53.91 9.21 -55.04
C ASP A 866 53.84 10.70 -54.64
N LEU A 867 52.76 11.36 -55.08
CA LEU A 867 52.43 12.76 -54.77
C LEU A 867 51.86 12.89 -53.36
N CYS A 868 52.62 13.44 -52.42
CA CYS A 868 52.09 14.00 -51.18
C CYS A 868 51.54 15.42 -51.43
N PHE A 869 50.53 15.81 -50.66
CA PHE A 869 49.96 17.17 -50.52
C PHE A 869 48.76 17.56 -51.43
N THR A 870 47.60 16.94 -51.19
CA THR A 870 46.28 17.51 -51.54
C THR A 870 45.42 17.87 -50.32
N THR A 871 45.72 17.36 -49.12
CA THR A 871 44.84 17.47 -47.95
C THR A 871 44.93 18.81 -47.18
N ILE A 872 46.09 19.47 -47.21
CA ILE A 872 46.31 20.70 -46.42
C ILE A 872 45.61 21.92 -47.03
N GLY A 873 45.55 22.02 -48.36
CA GLY A 873 44.90 23.13 -49.05
C GLY A 873 43.38 23.17 -48.84
N ASP A 874 42.74 22.01 -48.72
CA ASP A 874 41.29 21.90 -48.51
C ASP A 874 40.87 22.12 -47.05
N ALA A 875 41.78 21.90 -46.09
CA ALA A 875 41.57 22.25 -44.68
C ALA A 875 41.63 23.77 -44.47
N LEU A 876 42.61 24.44 -45.10
CA LEU A 876 42.80 25.89 -44.98
C LEU A 876 41.67 26.70 -45.64
N LYS A 877 41.10 26.21 -46.75
CA LYS A 877 39.92 26.82 -47.38
C LYS A 877 38.65 26.70 -46.54
N ARG A 878 38.46 25.58 -45.83
CA ARG A 878 37.30 25.38 -44.93
C ARG A 878 37.37 26.27 -43.68
N ALA A 879 38.58 26.63 -43.26
CA ALA A 879 38.83 27.58 -42.17
C ALA A 879 38.71 29.07 -42.58
N GLY A 880 38.31 29.38 -43.83
CA GLY A 880 38.08 30.76 -44.28
C GLY A 880 39.34 31.58 -44.55
N LEU A 881 40.51 30.95 -44.67
CA LEU A 881 41.79 31.63 -44.92
C LEU A 881 42.09 31.70 -46.43
N ASN A 882 42.37 32.90 -46.95
CA ASN A 882 42.83 33.10 -48.34
C ASN A 882 44.33 32.77 -48.46
N ALA A 883 44.70 31.78 -49.28
CA ALA A 883 46.09 31.46 -49.60
C ALA A 883 46.30 31.32 -51.12
N GLN A 884 47.45 31.81 -51.62
CA GLN A 884 47.90 31.65 -53.02
C GLN A 884 49.17 30.79 -53.03
N ILE A 885 49.22 29.75 -53.87
CA ILE A 885 50.31 28.77 -53.95
C ILE A 885 50.99 28.89 -55.32
N ASN A 886 52.31 29.07 -55.36
CA ASN A 886 53.11 28.97 -56.59
C ASN A 886 54.19 27.88 -56.42
N ILE A 887 54.34 27.04 -57.43
CA ILE A 887 55.27 25.90 -57.46
C ILE A 887 56.30 26.16 -58.57
N TYR A 888 57.59 26.05 -58.25
CA TYR A 888 58.67 26.07 -59.24
C TYR A 888 59.51 24.79 -59.12
N PRO A 889 60.04 24.28 -60.25
CA PRO A 889 60.54 22.91 -60.39
C PRO A 889 61.82 22.61 -59.60
#